data_AF-A0A8D0BAG5-F1
#
_entry.id   AF-A0A8D0BAG5-F1
#
_cell.length_a   1.000
_cell.length_b   1.000
_cell.length_c   1.000
_cell.angle_alpha   90.00
_cell.angle_beta   90.00
_cell.angle_gamma   90.00
#
_symmetry.space_group_name_H-M   'P 1'
#
loop_
_entity.id
_entity.type
_entity.pdbx_description
1 polymer ?
#
loop_
_entity_poly.entity_id
_entity_poly.type
_entity_poly.pdbx_seq_one_letter_code
_entity_poly.pdbx_strand_id
1 'polypeptide(L)'
;MAATPAAAMAAASAVGPGAAAVARVSCGRDLSCVPEVAGTLGAVARQGFDFLCMPIFHPRYKREFFLEPAKNRPGPQTRSDLLLSGRDWNTLIVGKLSPWIRADSNVEKVRRNSEAAMLQELNFGAYLGLPAFLLPLNQADNPNLARVLCNHINTGHHTSMFWMRVPLLAPEDLRDDVIENEAIQGCEESCVGEEKTWQWWHNFRTLCDYNKRIAVALEVGPDLPSNHVIDRWLGEPIKAAILPTSIFLTNKKGFPVLSKMHQRLIFRLLKLEVQFIITGAHHHPEKEFCSYLQYLEYLSQNRPPPSAYELFAKGYEDYLQSPLQPLMDNLESQTYEVFEKDPIKYSQYQQAIYKCLLDRVPDEEKETNVQVVMVLGAGRGPLVNASLRAARQANRHIKIYAVEKNPNAVVTLESWQYEEWGSQVTVVSCDMREWEAPEKADLMVSELLGSFADNELSPECLDGAQHCLKEGGVSIPCDYTSFLGPISSSKLYNEVRVCREKDRDPEAQFEMPYVVRLHNFHQLAPPQACFSFRHPNPDSVKDNNRYQTLDFPVDVNTVLHGFAGYFETTLYGDITLSIRPETHSPGMFSWFPIFFPIKQPMSVQAGERIRVAFWRCSNSKKVWYEWAVVSPMCSVIHNPTGRSYTIGL
;
A
#
# COMPACT_ATOMS: atom_id res chain seq x y z
N MET A 1 20.11 0.05 9.96
CA MET A 1 20.54 1.14 9.06
C MET A 1 19.42 1.33 8.04
N ALA A 2 18.35 2.01 8.45
CA ALA A 2 17.37 2.53 7.52
C ALA A 2 18.10 3.56 6.65
N ALA A 3 18.05 3.42 5.34
CA ALA A 3 18.48 4.50 4.45
C ALA A 3 17.64 5.74 4.82
N THR A 4 18.28 6.90 4.92
CA THR A 4 17.55 8.15 5.10
C THR A 4 16.53 8.30 3.95
N PRO A 5 15.34 8.88 4.18
CA PRO A 5 14.32 9.05 3.14
C PRO A 5 14.87 9.69 1.85
N ALA A 6 15.87 10.57 1.99
CA ALA A 6 16.56 11.23 0.89
C ALA A 6 17.41 10.28 0.02
N ALA A 7 18.05 9.27 0.60
CA ALA A 7 18.87 8.32 -0.15
C ALA A 7 18.02 7.41 -1.06
N ALA A 8 16.77 7.12 -0.67
CA ALA A 8 15.82 6.40 -1.51
C ALA A 8 15.25 7.30 -2.64
N MET A 9 15.00 8.59 -2.37
CA MET A 9 14.55 9.55 -3.39
C MET A 9 15.61 9.78 -4.49
N ALA A 10 16.89 9.84 -4.13
CA ALA A 10 17.98 10.10 -5.09
C ALA A 10 18.24 8.93 -6.06
N ALA A 11 17.94 7.69 -5.67
CA ALA A 11 18.15 6.52 -6.53
C ALA A 11 17.09 6.39 -7.64
N ALA A 12 15.89 6.95 -7.45
CA ALA A 12 14.79 6.88 -8.40
C ALA A 12 14.80 8.04 -9.43
N SER A 13 15.41 9.19 -9.10
CA SER A 13 15.46 10.36 -10.00
C SER A 13 16.45 10.22 -11.17
N ALA A 14 17.30 9.19 -11.17
CA ALA A 14 18.31 8.96 -12.20
C ALA A 14 17.76 8.34 -13.50
N VAL A 15 16.46 8.06 -13.59
CA VAL A 15 15.84 7.53 -14.82
C VAL A 15 15.19 8.69 -15.58
N GLY A 16 15.92 9.24 -16.54
CA GLY A 16 15.38 10.24 -17.48
C GLY A 16 14.17 9.72 -18.27
N PRO A 17 13.41 10.59 -18.96
CA PRO A 17 12.22 10.23 -19.72
C PRO A 17 12.62 9.50 -21.02
N GLY A 18 13.10 8.27 -20.88
CA GLY A 18 13.22 7.31 -21.97
C GLY A 18 11.85 6.73 -22.29
N ALA A 19 11.56 6.59 -23.59
CA ALA A 19 10.32 6.07 -24.16
C ALA A 19 9.64 5.02 -23.26
N ALA A 20 8.36 5.24 -22.94
CA ALA A 20 7.54 4.31 -22.16
C ALA A 20 7.60 2.91 -22.80
N ALA A 21 8.47 2.05 -22.28
CA ALA A 21 8.52 0.66 -22.65
C ALA A 21 7.13 0.08 -22.35
N VAL A 22 6.48 -0.45 -23.39
CA VAL A 22 5.17 -1.09 -23.28
C VAL A 22 5.26 -2.12 -22.14
N ALA A 23 4.49 -1.92 -21.07
CA ALA A 23 4.52 -2.77 -19.90
C ALA A 23 4.04 -4.18 -20.28
N ARG A 24 5.00 -5.07 -20.58
CA ARG A 24 4.76 -6.47 -20.92
C ARG A 24 4.20 -7.19 -19.70
N VAL A 25 3.11 -7.93 -19.88
CA VAL A 25 2.50 -8.75 -18.82
C VAL A 25 3.40 -9.95 -18.56
N SER A 26 3.89 -10.11 -17.33
CA SER A 26 4.64 -11.32 -16.96
C SER A 26 3.69 -12.51 -16.89
N CYS A 27 3.92 -13.53 -17.71
CA CYS A 27 3.00 -14.65 -17.86
C CYS A 27 3.72 -16.00 -17.95
N GLY A 28 3.26 -16.98 -17.19
CA GLY A 28 3.79 -18.34 -17.17
C GLY A 28 2.81 -19.39 -17.70
N ARG A 29 3.37 -20.55 -18.08
CA ARG A 29 2.59 -21.72 -18.50
C ARG A 29 2.57 -22.75 -17.38
N ASP A 30 1.39 -23.28 -17.02
CA ASP A 30 1.26 -24.40 -16.08
C ASP A 30 1.04 -25.73 -16.81
N LEU A 31 1.97 -26.69 -16.60
CA LEU A 31 1.89 -28.04 -17.16
C LEU A 31 1.97 -29.10 -16.06
N SER A 32 1.28 -30.21 -16.27
CA SER A 32 1.38 -31.42 -15.42
C SER A 32 2.06 -32.59 -16.16
N CYS A 33 2.37 -32.42 -17.45
CA CYS A 33 3.08 -33.40 -18.26
C CYS A 33 4.26 -32.71 -18.96
N VAL A 34 5.48 -33.14 -18.63
CA VAL A 34 6.72 -32.61 -19.20
C VAL A 34 7.63 -33.80 -19.55
N PRO A 35 7.47 -34.38 -20.76
CA PRO A 35 8.26 -35.53 -21.19
C PRO A 35 9.77 -35.21 -21.26
N GLU A 36 10.11 -34.05 -21.82
CA GLU A 36 11.49 -33.60 -22.02
C GLU A 36 11.62 -32.13 -21.62
N VAL A 37 12.47 -31.84 -20.62
CA VAL A 37 12.48 -30.52 -19.93
C VAL A 37 12.87 -29.40 -20.88
N ALA A 38 14.03 -29.52 -21.53
CA ALA A 38 14.61 -28.45 -22.32
C ALA A 38 13.76 -28.16 -23.56
N GLY A 39 13.32 -29.21 -24.27
CA GLY A 39 12.39 -29.06 -25.39
C GLY A 39 11.05 -28.45 -24.99
N THR A 40 10.48 -28.83 -23.83
CA THR A 40 9.23 -28.24 -23.33
C THR A 40 9.41 -26.77 -22.97
N LEU A 41 10.48 -26.42 -22.25
CA LEU A 41 10.78 -25.03 -21.89
C LEU A 41 10.99 -24.17 -23.16
N GLY A 42 11.72 -24.69 -24.15
CA GLY A 42 11.89 -24.03 -25.43
C GLY A 42 10.58 -23.85 -26.21
N ALA A 43 9.66 -24.82 -26.15
CA ALA A 43 8.34 -24.69 -26.76
C ALA A 43 7.46 -23.64 -26.07
N VAL A 44 7.50 -23.60 -24.74
CA VAL A 44 6.80 -22.60 -23.92
C VAL A 44 7.33 -21.19 -24.18
N ALA A 45 8.66 -21.03 -24.26
CA ALA A 45 9.28 -19.76 -24.60
C ALA A 45 8.90 -19.27 -26.01
N ARG A 46 8.84 -20.18 -27.00
CA ARG A 46 8.37 -19.84 -28.37
C ARG A 46 6.92 -19.36 -28.41
N GLN A 47 6.09 -19.73 -27.44
CA GLN A 47 4.71 -19.24 -27.31
C GLN A 47 4.63 -17.86 -26.62
N GLY A 48 5.76 -17.31 -26.15
CA GLY A 48 5.85 -15.98 -25.54
C GLY A 48 5.79 -15.95 -24.01
N PHE A 49 5.66 -17.11 -23.34
CA PHE A 49 5.65 -17.19 -21.88
C PHE A 49 7.04 -16.97 -21.28
N ASP A 50 7.07 -16.34 -20.11
CA ASP A 50 8.30 -15.98 -19.39
C ASP A 50 8.80 -17.08 -18.46
N PHE A 51 7.92 -17.96 -17.98
CA PHE A 51 8.26 -19.06 -17.09
C PHE A 51 7.33 -20.27 -17.23
N LEU A 52 7.73 -21.41 -16.69
CA LEU A 52 7.03 -22.69 -16.72
C LEU A 52 6.81 -23.22 -15.30
N CYS A 53 5.56 -23.43 -14.91
CA CYS A 53 5.19 -24.19 -13.73
C CYS A 53 5.15 -25.69 -14.08
N MET A 54 6.00 -26.51 -13.47
CA MET A 54 6.06 -27.94 -13.78
C MET A 54 6.40 -28.82 -12.57
N PRO A 55 6.02 -30.12 -12.60
CA PRO A 55 6.41 -31.08 -11.58
C PRO A 55 7.92 -31.31 -11.61
N ILE A 56 8.58 -31.19 -10.45
CA ILE A 56 10.01 -31.52 -10.29
C ILE A 56 10.24 -33.02 -10.07
N PHE A 57 9.19 -33.76 -9.72
CA PHE A 57 9.10 -35.21 -9.73
C PHE A 57 7.91 -35.61 -10.61
N HIS A 58 7.97 -36.79 -11.24
CA HIS A 58 6.85 -37.22 -12.07
C HIS A 58 5.56 -37.34 -11.21
N PRO A 59 4.45 -36.68 -11.57
CA PRO A 59 3.31 -36.48 -10.66
C PRO A 59 2.53 -37.76 -10.34
N ARG A 60 2.71 -38.84 -11.12
CA ARG A 60 2.15 -40.18 -10.82
C ARG A 60 3.14 -41.12 -10.13
N TYR A 61 4.40 -40.70 -9.96
CA TYR A 61 5.44 -41.54 -9.36
C TYR A 61 5.35 -41.47 -7.83
N LYS A 62 4.42 -42.26 -7.27
CA LYS A 62 4.24 -42.39 -5.83
C LYS A 62 5.43 -43.13 -5.21
N ARG A 63 5.93 -42.59 -4.09
CA ARG A 63 7.14 -43.05 -3.38
C ARG A 63 6.77 -43.56 -2.00
N GLU A 64 7.40 -44.65 -1.58
CA GLU A 64 7.28 -45.25 -0.24
C GLU A 64 8.60 -45.01 0.49
N PHE A 65 8.56 -44.63 1.77
CA PHE A 65 9.75 -44.27 2.55
C PHE A 65 9.97 -45.20 3.74
N PHE A 66 8.97 -46.00 4.12
CA PHE A 66 9.00 -46.77 5.37
C PHE A 66 8.89 -48.28 5.15
N LEU A 67 8.10 -48.73 4.16
CA LEU A 67 7.81 -50.15 3.94
C LEU A 67 8.61 -50.78 2.80
N GLU A 68 9.09 -52.00 3.05
CA GLU A 68 9.70 -52.86 2.04
C GLU A 68 8.65 -53.55 1.14
N PRO A 69 8.98 -53.91 -0.11
CA PRO A 69 10.27 -53.65 -0.80
C PRO A 69 10.33 -52.25 -1.44
N ALA A 70 9.21 -51.51 -1.42
CA ALA A 70 9.04 -50.31 -2.24
C ALA A 70 9.92 -49.13 -1.83
N LYS A 71 10.32 -49.03 -0.55
CA LYS A 71 11.27 -48.00 -0.09
C LYS A 71 12.66 -48.13 -0.72
N ASN A 72 13.05 -49.35 -1.12
CA ASN A 72 14.35 -49.63 -1.75
C ASN A 72 14.27 -49.65 -3.29
N ARG A 73 13.26 -49.00 -3.88
CA ARG A 73 13.11 -48.94 -5.34
C ARG A 73 14.39 -48.37 -5.99
N PRO A 74 15.04 -49.11 -6.91
CA PRO A 74 16.30 -48.69 -7.50
C PRO A 74 16.10 -47.57 -8.55
N GLY A 75 17.21 -46.94 -8.93
CA GLY A 75 17.25 -45.92 -9.98
C GLY A 75 17.10 -44.48 -9.47
N PRO A 76 17.24 -43.49 -10.37
CA PRO A 76 17.11 -42.09 -10.01
C PRO A 76 15.65 -41.78 -9.61
N GLN A 77 15.48 -41.04 -8.53
CA GLN A 77 14.14 -40.70 -8.02
C GLN A 77 13.43 -39.66 -8.89
N THR A 78 14.19 -38.84 -9.61
CA THR A 78 13.70 -37.88 -10.60
C THR A 78 14.78 -37.57 -11.64
N ARG A 79 14.46 -36.67 -12.57
CA ARG A 79 15.35 -36.14 -13.61
C ARG A 79 16.52 -35.35 -13.02
N SER A 80 17.65 -35.32 -13.73
CA SER A 80 18.84 -34.56 -13.30
C SER A 80 18.64 -33.06 -13.47
N ASP A 81 19.22 -32.31 -12.54
CA ASP A 81 19.47 -30.86 -12.58
C ASP A 81 20.26 -30.41 -13.81
N LEU A 82 21.21 -31.23 -14.29
CA LEU A 82 22.07 -30.94 -15.44
C LEU A 82 21.32 -30.79 -16.78
N LEU A 83 20.00 -31.06 -16.80
CA LEU A 83 19.16 -30.88 -17.98
C LEU A 83 18.93 -29.42 -18.35
N LEU A 84 19.12 -28.49 -17.41
CA LEU A 84 19.02 -27.04 -17.64
C LEU A 84 20.22 -26.34 -16.99
N SER A 85 20.48 -25.10 -17.42
CA SER A 85 21.46 -24.26 -16.74
C SER A 85 20.93 -23.81 -15.38
N GLY A 86 21.83 -23.49 -14.43
CA GLY A 86 21.43 -22.93 -13.14
C GLY A 86 20.63 -21.62 -13.28
N ARG A 87 20.92 -20.82 -14.31
CA ARG A 87 20.13 -19.61 -14.61
C ARG A 87 18.69 -19.95 -14.97
N ASP A 88 18.48 -20.94 -15.83
CA ASP A 88 17.13 -21.33 -16.27
C ASP A 88 16.30 -21.85 -15.11
N TRP A 89 16.89 -22.66 -14.21
CA TRP A 89 16.21 -23.06 -12.97
C TRP A 89 15.84 -21.87 -12.10
N ASN A 90 16.77 -20.93 -11.91
CA ASN A 90 16.59 -19.78 -11.03
C ASN A 90 15.59 -18.74 -11.56
N THR A 91 15.34 -18.67 -12.87
CA THR A 91 14.48 -17.62 -13.46
C THR A 91 13.27 -18.12 -14.21
N LEU A 92 13.28 -19.33 -14.76
CA LEU A 92 12.26 -19.79 -15.71
C LEU A 92 11.38 -20.92 -15.19
N ILE A 93 11.72 -21.56 -14.06
CA ILE A 93 10.97 -22.72 -13.56
C ILE A 93 10.32 -22.44 -12.21
N VAL A 94 9.01 -22.70 -12.12
CA VAL A 94 8.27 -22.77 -10.86
C VAL A 94 7.97 -24.23 -10.55
N GLY A 95 8.42 -24.71 -9.39
CA GLY A 95 8.20 -26.10 -8.97
C GLY A 95 6.74 -26.35 -8.58
N LYS A 96 6.26 -27.59 -8.71
CA LYS A 96 4.93 -28.02 -8.28
C LYS A 96 5.01 -29.23 -7.37
N LEU A 97 4.27 -29.19 -6.26
CA LEU A 97 4.09 -30.34 -5.38
C LEU A 97 3.35 -31.46 -6.12
N SER A 98 3.82 -32.70 -6.00
CA SER A 98 3.11 -33.86 -6.57
C SER A 98 1.69 -34.00 -5.99
N PRO A 99 0.67 -34.26 -6.82
CA PRO A 99 -0.74 -34.22 -6.39
C PRO A 99 -1.13 -35.34 -5.42
N TRP A 100 -0.36 -36.42 -5.33
CA TRP A 100 -0.63 -37.52 -4.40
C TRP A 100 -0.14 -37.24 -2.97
N ILE A 101 0.63 -36.16 -2.77
CA ILE A 101 1.14 -35.75 -1.45
C ILE A 101 -0.04 -35.14 -0.67
N ARG A 102 -0.47 -35.84 0.38
CA ARG A 102 -1.60 -35.47 1.25
C ARG A 102 -1.12 -35.47 2.69
N ALA A 103 -0.40 -34.41 3.08
CA ALA A 103 0.17 -34.26 4.43
C ALA A 103 -0.91 -34.33 5.53
N ASP A 104 -2.13 -33.92 5.24
CA ASP A 104 -3.26 -33.93 6.18
C ASP A 104 -4.18 -35.16 6.01
N SER A 105 -3.66 -36.28 5.47
CA SER A 105 -4.46 -37.50 5.36
C SER A 105 -4.80 -38.10 6.73
N ASN A 106 -6.04 -38.59 6.86
CA ASN A 106 -6.49 -39.38 8.01
C ASN A 106 -5.80 -40.74 8.11
N VAL A 107 -5.24 -41.24 7.00
CA VAL A 107 -4.50 -42.51 6.97
C VAL A 107 -3.03 -42.24 7.33
N GLU A 108 -2.60 -42.71 8.51
CA GLU A 108 -1.25 -42.44 9.04
C GLU A 108 -0.12 -42.79 8.05
N LYS A 109 -0.21 -43.95 7.37
CA LYS A 109 0.78 -44.37 6.37
C LYS A 109 0.88 -43.38 5.21
N VAL A 110 -0.26 -42.84 4.75
CA VAL A 110 -0.30 -41.83 3.67
C VAL A 110 0.27 -40.51 4.17
N ARG A 111 -0.12 -40.10 5.38
CA ARG A 111 0.39 -38.88 6.04
C ARG A 111 1.91 -38.91 6.17
N ARG A 112 2.49 -39.94 6.81
CA ARG A 112 3.95 -40.06 7.00
C ARG A 112 4.72 -40.08 5.67
N ASN A 113 4.24 -40.85 4.68
CA ASN A 113 4.85 -40.87 3.35
C ASN A 113 4.75 -39.50 2.64
N SER A 114 3.63 -38.78 2.83
CA SER A 114 3.42 -37.45 2.26
C SER A 114 4.34 -36.41 2.91
N GLU A 115 4.55 -36.47 4.23
CA GLU A 115 5.51 -35.60 4.92
C GLU A 115 6.93 -35.78 4.37
N ALA A 116 7.38 -37.04 4.25
CA ALA A 116 8.70 -37.37 3.69
C ALA A 116 8.83 -36.93 2.22
N ALA A 117 7.81 -37.20 1.41
CA ALA A 117 7.77 -36.80 0.00
C ALA A 117 7.76 -35.28 -0.19
N MET A 118 7.01 -34.56 0.64
CA MET A 118 6.94 -33.10 0.62
C MET A 118 8.29 -32.49 0.97
N LEU A 119 8.94 -32.94 2.05
CA LEU A 119 10.29 -32.48 2.40
C LEU A 119 11.29 -32.79 1.28
N GLN A 120 11.23 -33.98 0.68
CA GLN A 120 12.09 -34.35 -0.44
C GLN A 120 11.91 -33.40 -1.64
N GLU A 121 10.66 -33.10 -2.03
CA GLU A 121 10.37 -32.22 -3.16
C GLU A 121 10.78 -30.77 -2.86
N LEU A 122 10.47 -30.26 -1.67
CA LEU A 122 10.86 -28.91 -1.26
C LEU A 122 12.39 -28.74 -1.19
N ASN A 123 13.09 -29.72 -0.60
CA ASN A 123 14.56 -29.71 -0.55
C ASN A 123 15.18 -29.79 -1.95
N PHE A 124 14.58 -30.55 -2.87
CA PHE A 124 15.06 -30.58 -4.25
C PHE A 124 14.77 -29.27 -4.99
N GLY A 125 13.63 -28.62 -4.74
CA GLY A 125 13.36 -27.28 -5.24
C GLY A 125 14.37 -26.25 -4.75
N ALA A 126 14.77 -26.33 -3.47
CA ALA A 126 15.84 -25.50 -2.92
C ALA A 126 17.21 -25.82 -3.53
N TYR A 127 17.53 -27.10 -3.75
CA TYR A 127 18.76 -27.54 -4.42
C TYR A 127 18.87 -26.98 -5.86
N LEU A 128 17.76 -26.98 -6.61
CA LEU A 128 17.71 -26.41 -7.96
C LEU A 128 17.73 -24.87 -7.98
N GLY A 129 17.58 -24.20 -6.83
CA GLY A 129 17.54 -22.73 -6.76
C GLY A 129 16.24 -22.11 -7.29
N LEU A 130 15.12 -22.84 -7.24
CA LEU A 130 13.87 -22.37 -7.85
C LEU A 130 13.39 -21.03 -7.24
N PRO A 131 12.91 -20.08 -8.06
CA PRO A 131 12.38 -18.80 -7.60
C PRO A 131 11.08 -18.95 -6.81
N ALA A 132 10.22 -19.90 -7.21
CA ALA A 132 8.96 -20.18 -6.53
C ALA A 132 8.58 -21.67 -6.60
N PHE A 133 7.74 -22.10 -5.65
CA PHE A 133 7.18 -23.44 -5.56
C PHE A 133 5.68 -23.40 -5.25
N LEU A 134 4.86 -24.09 -6.05
CA LEU A 134 3.41 -24.15 -5.92
C LEU A 134 2.97 -25.30 -5.00
N LEU A 135 2.16 -24.96 -4.00
CA LEU A 135 1.52 -25.91 -3.08
C LEU A 135 0.00 -25.68 -3.08
N PRO A 136 -0.85 -26.72 -3.10
CA PRO A 136 -2.30 -26.55 -3.13
C PRO A 136 -2.89 -26.29 -1.74
N LEU A 137 -3.88 -25.40 -1.66
CA LEU A 137 -4.88 -25.34 -0.59
C LEU A 137 -6.24 -25.71 -1.21
N ASN A 138 -6.61 -26.98 -1.10
CA ASN A 138 -7.79 -27.55 -1.75
C ASN A 138 -8.77 -28.22 -0.80
N GLN A 139 -8.59 -28.00 0.51
CA GLN A 139 -9.48 -28.44 1.58
C GLN A 139 -9.34 -27.49 2.76
N ALA A 140 -10.23 -27.59 3.76
CA ALA A 140 -10.20 -26.75 4.95
C ALA A 140 -8.96 -26.99 5.83
N ASP A 141 -8.69 -28.26 6.14
CA ASP A 141 -7.64 -28.62 7.10
C ASP A 141 -6.29 -28.81 6.40
N ASN A 142 -5.36 -27.87 6.60
CA ASN A 142 -3.98 -27.98 6.13
C ASN A 142 -2.91 -27.78 7.24
N PRO A 143 -3.13 -28.17 8.52
CA PRO A 143 -2.18 -27.88 9.59
C PRO A 143 -0.85 -28.62 9.45
N ASN A 144 -0.84 -29.87 9.00
CA ASN A 144 0.39 -30.64 8.83
C ASN A 144 1.15 -30.20 7.58
N LEU A 145 0.45 -29.82 6.50
CA LEU A 145 1.06 -29.14 5.36
C LEU A 145 1.79 -27.87 5.81
N ALA A 146 1.12 -27.02 6.60
CA ALA A 146 1.72 -25.80 7.15
C ALA A 146 2.94 -26.11 8.01
N ARG A 147 2.83 -27.06 8.95
CA ARG A 147 3.93 -27.48 9.83
C ARG A 147 5.17 -27.94 9.04
N VAL A 148 4.99 -28.79 8.03
CA VAL A 148 6.11 -29.30 7.21
C VAL A 148 6.74 -28.16 6.42
N LEU A 149 5.94 -27.26 5.86
CA LEU A 149 6.44 -26.09 5.14
C LEU A 149 7.24 -25.15 6.07
N CYS A 150 6.73 -24.84 7.26
CA CYS A 150 7.42 -24.04 8.26
C CYS A 150 8.77 -24.66 8.66
N ASN A 151 8.79 -25.98 8.90
CA ASN A 151 10.03 -26.69 9.19
C ASN A 151 11.04 -26.54 8.05
N HIS A 152 10.62 -26.71 6.80
CA HIS A 152 11.49 -26.51 5.65
C HIS A 152 12.03 -25.08 5.56
N ILE A 153 11.15 -24.07 5.70
CA ILE A 153 11.52 -22.65 5.68
C ILE A 153 12.58 -22.33 6.74
N ASN A 154 12.46 -22.91 7.93
CA ASN A 154 13.36 -22.66 9.06
C ASN A 154 14.66 -23.50 9.03
N THR A 155 14.71 -24.59 8.25
CA THR A 155 15.86 -25.51 8.22
C THR A 155 16.89 -25.12 7.15
N GLY A 156 16.53 -24.32 6.14
CA GLY A 156 17.42 -23.97 5.03
C GLY A 156 17.60 -22.47 4.79
N HIS A 157 18.80 -22.06 4.38
CA HIS A 157 19.06 -20.71 3.87
C HIS A 157 18.80 -20.65 2.37
N HIS A 158 17.53 -20.47 1.98
CA HIS A 158 17.15 -20.25 0.58
C HIS A 158 16.08 -19.16 0.48
N THR A 159 15.97 -18.54 -0.69
CA THR A 159 15.13 -17.35 -0.92
C THR A 159 13.84 -17.65 -1.68
N SER A 160 13.57 -18.92 -2.00
CA SER A 160 12.40 -19.34 -2.78
C SER A 160 11.09 -18.87 -2.16
N MET A 161 10.15 -18.45 -3.01
CA MET A 161 8.77 -18.15 -2.64
C MET A 161 7.91 -19.42 -2.65
N PHE A 162 6.88 -19.46 -1.81
CA PHE A 162 5.89 -20.53 -1.79
C PHE A 162 4.54 -19.94 -2.17
N TRP A 163 4.05 -20.36 -3.32
CA TRP A 163 2.79 -19.90 -3.87
C TRP A 163 1.70 -20.90 -3.51
N MET A 164 0.80 -20.47 -2.63
CA MET A 164 -0.36 -21.27 -2.24
C MET A 164 -1.41 -21.14 -3.33
N ARG A 165 -1.58 -22.22 -4.11
CA ARG A 165 -2.63 -22.33 -5.12
C ARG A 165 -3.96 -22.56 -4.41
N VAL A 166 -4.79 -21.52 -4.41
CA VAL A 166 -6.10 -21.51 -3.77
C VAL A 166 -7.13 -20.92 -4.74
N PRO A 167 -8.27 -21.57 -4.96
CA PRO A 167 -9.27 -21.06 -5.89
C PRO A 167 -10.17 -19.99 -5.24
N LEU A 168 -10.75 -19.12 -6.06
CA LEU A 168 -11.78 -18.18 -5.62
C LEU A 168 -12.97 -18.93 -5.00
N LEU A 169 -13.49 -19.94 -5.69
CA LEU A 169 -14.56 -20.82 -5.24
C LEU A 169 -14.04 -22.25 -5.09
N ALA A 170 -14.50 -22.97 -4.08
CA ALA A 170 -14.07 -24.35 -3.87
C ALA A 170 -14.63 -25.26 -4.98
N PRO A 171 -13.92 -26.32 -5.39
CA PRO A 171 -14.41 -27.25 -6.42
C PRO A 171 -15.76 -27.90 -6.08
N GLU A 172 -16.02 -28.12 -4.78
CA GLU A 172 -17.32 -28.65 -4.31
C GLU A 172 -18.48 -27.70 -4.58
N ASP A 173 -18.23 -26.39 -4.54
CA ASP A 173 -19.24 -25.35 -4.77
C ASP A 173 -19.46 -25.05 -6.26
N LEU A 174 -18.57 -25.58 -7.12
CA LEU A 174 -18.59 -25.40 -8.57
C LEU A 174 -18.96 -26.68 -9.33
N ARG A 175 -19.31 -27.76 -8.62
CA ARG A 175 -19.68 -29.03 -9.27
C ARG A 175 -20.96 -28.87 -10.08
N ASP A 176 -21.11 -29.64 -11.14
CA ASP A 176 -22.38 -29.71 -11.86
C ASP A 176 -23.46 -30.35 -10.96
N ASP A 177 -24.69 -29.84 -11.02
CA ASP A 177 -25.82 -30.37 -10.25
C ASP A 177 -26.40 -31.64 -10.92
N VAL A 178 -25.59 -32.70 -10.94
CA VAL A 178 -25.89 -33.97 -11.61
C VAL A 178 -26.03 -35.15 -10.65
N ILE A 179 -25.87 -34.92 -9.34
CA ILE A 179 -25.94 -35.96 -8.30
C ILE A 179 -27.33 -35.90 -7.66
N GLU A 180 -28.24 -36.77 -8.10
CA GLU A 180 -29.67 -36.77 -7.73
C GLU A 180 -29.92 -36.78 -6.21
N ASN A 181 -29.12 -37.54 -5.46
CA ASN A 181 -29.26 -37.70 -4.01
C ASN A 181 -28.49 -36.66 -3.19
N GLU A 182 -27.77 -35.74 -3.84
CA GLU A 182 -26.98 -34.68 -3.21
C GLU A 182 -27.14 -33.38 -4.02
N ALA A 183 -28.31 -32.76 -3.89
CA ALA A 183 -28.56 -31.45 -4.48
C ALA A 183 -27.50 -30.45 -4.01
N ILE A 184 -27.01 -29.61 -4.92
CA ILE A 184 -26.22 -28.45 -4.53
C ILE A 184 -27.12 -27.57 -3.66
N GLN A 185 -26.70 -27.29 -2.43
CA GLN A 185 -27.36 -26.26 -1.64
C GLN A 185 -27.24 -24.96 -2.43
N GLY A 186 -28.36 -24.51 -3.01
CA GLY A 186 -28.39 -23.24 -3.73
C GLY A 186 -27.86 -22.11 -2.85
N CYS A 187 -27.42 -21.02 -3.46
CA CYS A 187 -26.97 -19.78 -2.80
C CYS A 187 -28.09 -19.08 -1.99
N GLU A 188 -28.93 -19.80 -1.25
CA GLU A 188 -29.88 -19.26 -0.30
C GLU A 188 -29.17 -19.07 1.05
N GLU A 189 -28.75 -17.82 1.28
CA GLU A 189 -28.59 -17.15 2.58
C GLU A 189 -27.37 -17.39 3.48
N SER A 190 -26.36 -18.19 3.15
CA SER A 190 -25.11 -18.20 3.95
C SER A 190 -23.93 -17.54 3.23
N CYS A 191 -23.80 -16.22 3.35
CA CYS A 191 -22.62 -15.43 2.92
C CYS A 191 -21.29 -15.99 3.45
N VAL A 192 -21.31 -16.67 4.60
CA VAL A 192 -20.14 -17.31 5.24
C VAL A 192 -19.64 -18.52 4.45
N GLY A 193 -20.52 -19.21 3.71
CA GLY A 193 -20.18 -20.38 2.91
C GLY A 193 -19.30 -20.04 1.71
N GLU A 194 -19.60 -18.96 1.00
CA GLU A 194 -18.88 -18.58 -0.24
C GLU A 194 -17.43 -18.11 0.02
N GLU A 195 -17.13 -17.62 1.22
CA GLU A 195 -15.79 -17.12 1.60
C GLU A 195 -14.85 -18.20 2.14
N LYS A 196 -15.25 -19.48 2.12
CA LYS A 196 -14.51 -20.58 2.77
C LYS A 196 -13.05 -20.71 2.31
N THR A 197 -12.76 -20.45 1.03
CA THR A 197 -11.40 -20.57 0.45
C THR A 197 -10.46 -19.50 1.00
N TRP A 198 -10.97 -18.30 1.28
CA TRP A 198 -10.20 -17.27 1.97
C TRP A 198 -9.89 -17.70 3.40
N GLN A 199 -10.82 -18.37 4.10
CA GLN A 199 -10.55 -18.91 5.44
C GLN A 199 -9.46 -20.00 5.42
N TRP A 200 -9.41 -20.84 4.38
CA TRP A 200 -8.34 -21.82 4.21
C TRP A 200 -6.97 -21.13 4.12
N TRP A 201 -6.89 -20.07 3.30
CA TRP A 201 -5.69 -19.24 3.18
C TRP A 201 -5.34 -18.54 4.50
N HIS A 202 -6.32 -17.92 5.17
CA HIS A 202 -6.14 -17.23 6.44
C HIS A 202 -5.60 -18.16 7.52
N ASN A 203 -6.21 -19.32 7.72
CA ASN A 203 -5.74 -20.31 8.69
C ASN A 203 -4.33 -20.79 8.37
N PHE A 204 -4.05 -21.08 7.09
CA PHE A 204 -2.75 -21.56 6.66
C PHE A 204 -1.64 -20.52 6.91
N ARG A 205 -1.84 -19.26 6.52
CA ARG A 205 -0.84 -18.21 6.72
C ARG A 205 -0.65 -17.86 8.20
N THR A 206 -1.69 -17.96 9.01
CA THR A 206 -1.63 -17.75 10.46
C THR A 206 -0.83 -18.85 11.15
N LEU A 207 -1.06 -20.12 10.80
CA LEU A 207 -0.21 -21.24 11.27
C LEU A 207 1.25 -21.08 10.85
N CYS A 208 1.49 -20.48 9.68
CA CYS A 208 2.82 -20.16 9.20
C CYS A 208 3.38 -18.84 9.73
N ASP A 209 2.72 -18.23 10.71
CA ASP A 209 3.12 -16.97 11.35
C ASP A 209 3.43 -15.86 10.32
N TYR A 210 2.51 -15.69 9.35
CA TYR A 210 2.56 -14.65 8.33
C TYR A 210 3.90 -14.57 7.57
N ASN A 211 4.60 -15.69 7.39
CA ASN A 211 5.92 -15.69 6.77
C ASN A 211 5.91 -15.02 5.37
N LYS A 212 6.75 -14.00 5.17
CA LYS A 212 6.82 -13.21 3.93
C LYS A 212 7.12 -14.02 2.66
N ARG A 213 7.65 -15.24 2.80
CA ARG A 213 7.93 -16.14 1.67
C ARG A 213 6.69 -16.89 1.20
N ILE A 214 5.58 -16.83 1.93
CA ILE A 214 4.33 -17.50 1.59
C ILE A 214 3.38 -16.47 0.99
N ALA A 215 2.92 -16.73 -0.23
CA ALA A 215 2.08 -15.83 -1.01
C ALA A 215 0.93 -16.60 -1.68
N VAL A 216 -0.03 -15.87 -2.24
CA VAL A 216 -1.21 -16.43 -2.90
C VAL A 216 -0.97 -16.58 -4.40
N ALA A 217 -1.28 -17.76 -4.94
CA ALA A 217 -1.56 -17.97 -6.36
C ALA A 217 -3.07 -18.23 -6.52
N LEU A 218 -3.81 -17.17 -6.85
CA LEU A 218 -5.27 -17.19 -6.84
C LEU A 218 -5.80 -17.82 -8.15
N GLU A 219 -6.53 -18.91 -8.04
CA GLU A 219 -7.11 -19.60 -9.19
C GLU A 219 -8.53 -19.12 -9.50
N VAL A 220 -8.73 -18.68 -10.74
CA VAL A 220 -9.98 -18.09 -11.22
C VAL A 220 -10.81 -19.17 -11.92
N GLY A 221 -12.05 -19.37 -11.48
CA GLY A 221 -12.99 -20.33 -12.06
C GLY A 221 -13.75 -19.78 -13.28
N PRO A 222 -14.57 -20.62 -13.95
CA PRO A 222 -15.40 -20.20 -15.08
C PRO A 222 -16.50 -19.19 -14.67
N ASP A 223 -17.05 -19.36 -13.47
CA ASP A 223 -18.02 -18.46 -12.87
C ASP A 223 -17.35 -17.70 -11.72
N LEU A 224 -17.52 -16.38 -11.72
CA LEU A 224 -16.99 -15.53 -10.66
C LEU A 224 -18.00 -15.46 -9.51
N PRO A 225 -17.52 -15.51 -8.25
CA PRO A 225 -18.40 -15.30 -7.11
C PRO A 225 -18.88 -13.85 -7.06
N SER A 226 -19.78 -13.61 -6.12
CA SER A 226 -20.21 -12.27 -5.72
C SER A 226 -19.02 -11.35 -5.39
N ASN A 227 -19.21 -10.02 -5.54
CA ASN A 227 -18.11 -9.05 -5.35
C ASN A 227 -17.50 -9.13 -3.94
N HIS A 228 -18.30 -9.42 -2.91
CA HIS A 228 -17.81 -9.48 -1.53
C HIS A 228 -16.72 -10.56 -1.38
N VAL A 229 -16.90 -11.75 -1.98
CA VAL A 229 -15.90 -12.83 -1.98
C VAL A 229 -14.62 -12.41 -2.68
N ILE A 230 -14.73 -11.70 -3.82
CA ILE A 230 -13.55 -11.16 -4.53
C ILE A 230 -12.85 -10.12 -3.65
N ASP A 231 -13.61 -9.26 -2.97
CA ASP A 231 -13.09 -8.19 -2.12
C ASP A 231 -12.45 -8.72 -0.83
N ARG A 232 -12.75 -9.95 -0.39
CA ARG A 232 -12.01 -10.61 0.70
C ARG A 232 -10.52 -10.78 0.40
N TRP A 233 -10.15 -10.85 -0.88
CA TRP A 233 -8.75 -10.97 -1.31
C TRP A 233 -8.00 -9.64 -1.43
N LEU A 234 -8.68 -8.50 -1.21
CA LEU A 234 -8.01 -7.20 -1.10
C LEU A 234 -7.07 -7.17 0.11
N GLY A 235 -5.86 -6.65 -0.06
CA GLY A 235 -4.85 -6.59 1.00
C GLY A 235 -4.06 -7.88 1.20
N GLU A 236 -4.37 -8.96 0.47
CA GLU A 236 -3.66 -10.23 0.52
C GLU A 236 -2.41 -10.24 -0.39
N PRO A 237 -1.36 -11.00 -0.05
CA PRO A 237 -0.12 -11.05 -0.83
C PRO A 237 -0.28 -11.93 -2.09
N ILE A 238 -1.13 -11.51 -3.03
CA ILE A 238 -1.32 -12.16 -4.33
C ILE A 238 -0.08 -11.92 -5.19
N LYS A 239 0.62 -13.00 -5.56
CA LYS A 239 1.78 -12.96 -6.46
C LYS A 239 1.48 -13.52 -7.83
N ALA A 240 0.52 -14.43 -7.93
CA ALA A 240 0.09 -14.99 -9.20
C ALA A 240 -1.43 -15.13 -9.32
N ALA A 241 -1.93 -15.05 -10.55
CA ALA A 241 -3.31 -15.34 -10.90
C ALA A 241 -3.36 -16.47 -11.93
N ILE A 242 -3.98 -17.59 -11.58
CA ILE A 242 -4.07 -18.78 -12.44
C ILE A 242 -5.38 -18.71 -13.22
N LEU A 243 -5.26 -18.72 -14.55
CA LEU A 243 -6.37 -18.66 -15.49
C LEU A 243 -6.43 -19.98 -16.29
N PRO A 244 -7.40 -20.86 -15.99
CA PRO A 244 -7.67 -22.03 -16.82
C PRO A 244 -8.11 -21.61 -18.23
N THR A 245 -7.64 -22.31 -19.25
CA THR A 245 -8.07 -22.08 -20.64
C THR A 245 -9.57 -22.27 -20.85
N SER A 246 -10.25 -23.01 -19.97
CA SER A 246 -11.70 -23.25 -19.99
C SER A 246 -12.54 -22.02 -19.64
N ILE A 247 -11.98 -20.99 -18.99
CA ILE A 247 -12.73 -19.76 -18.64
C ILE A 247 -12.83 -18.77 -19.81
N PHE A 248 -12.05 -19.00 -20.88
CA PHE A 248 -12.03 -18.14 -22.05
C PHE A 248 -13.18 -18.50 -22.99
N LEU A 249 -13.97 -17.49 -23.33
CA LEU A 249 -15.03 -17.53 -24.32
C LEU A 249 -14.46 -17.38 -25.73
N THR A 250 -15.22 -17.80 -26.75
CA THR A 250 -14.84 -17.65 -28.16
C THR A 250 -15.53 -16.43 -28.76
N ASN A 251 -14.77 -15.50 -29.34
CA ASN A 251 -15.36 -14.38 -30.09
C ASN A 251 -15.80 -14.78 -31.51
N LYS A 252 -16.47 -13.87 -32.24
CA LYS A 252 -16.91 -14.10 -33.63
C LYS A 252 -15.81 -14.49 -34.63
N LYS A 253 -14.53 -14.21 -34.31
CA LYS A 253 -13.36 -14.52 -35.14
C LYS A 253 -12.64 -15.81 -34.69
N GLY A 254 -13.19 -16.54 -33.72
CA GLY A 254 -12.62 -17.77 -33.17
C GLY A 254 -11.49 -17.56 -32.15
N PHE A 255 -11.24 -16.34 -31.68
CA PHE A 255 -10.17 -16.06 -30.69
C PHE A 255 -10.69 -16.14 -29.25
N PRO A 256 -9.84 -16.57 -28.30
CA PRO A 256 -10.17 -16.59 -26.88
C PRO A 256 -10.30 -15.16 -26.34
N VAL A 257 -11.39 -14.91 -25.61
CA VAL A 257 -11.69 -13.64 -24.92
C VAL A 257 -12.33 -13.91 -23.56
N LEU A 258 -12.25 -12.97 -22.63
CA LEU A 258 -12.89 -13.09 -21.31
C LEU A 258 -14.21 -12.32 -21.25
N SER A 259 -15.13 -12.74 -20.39
CA SER A 259 -16.34 -11.97 -20.10
C SER A 259 -16.01 -10.62 -19.45
N LYS A 260 -16.95 -9.67 -19.46
CA LYS A 260 -16.72 -8.33 -18.89
C LYS A 260 -16.40 -8.35 -17.40
N MET A 261 -16.99 -9.28 -16.65
CA MET A 261 -16.70 -9.45 -15.22
C MET A 261 -15.27 -9.96 -14.99
N HIS A 262 -14.82 -10.94 -15.79
CA HIS A 262 -13.43 -11.40 -15.77
C HIS A 262 -12.46 -10.29 -16.16
N GLN A 263 -12.75 -9.51 -17.21
CA GLN A 263 -11.92 -8.36 -17.58
C GLN A 263 -11.76 -7.38 -16.41
N ARG A 264 -12.84 -7.09 -15.66
CA ARG A 264 -12.79 -6.22 -14.47
C ARG A 264 -11.86 -6.76 -13.39
N LEU A 265 -11.90 -8.07 -13.12
CA LEU A 265 -10.98 -8.72 -12.19
C LEU A 265 -9.52 -8.66 -12.69
N ILE A 266 -9.28 -8.93 -13.97
CA ILE A 266 -7.94 -8.83 -14.58
C ILE A 266 -7.37 -7.41 -14.45
N PHE A 267 -8.17 -6.37 -14.66
CA PHE A 267 -7.71 -4.98 -14.46
C PHE A 267 -7.33 -4.69 -13.00
N ARG A 268 -8.05 -5.24 -12.02
CA ARG A 268 -7.67 -5.13 -10.59
C ARG A 268 -6.34 -5.84 -10.32
N LEU A 269 -6.16 -7.05 -10.86
CA LEU A 269 -4.94 -7.83 -10.70
C LEU A 269 -3.72 -7.20 -11.40
N LEU A 270 -3.94 -6.56 -12.56
CA LEU A 270 -2.90 -5.79 -13.26
C LEU A 270 -2.40 -4.58 -12.46
N LYS A 271 -3.25 -3.96 -11.62
CA LYS A 271 -2.81 -2.91 -10.69
C LYS A 271 -1.92 -3.47 -9.59
N LEU A 272 -2.13 -4.72 -9.17
CA LEU A 272 -1.29 -5.42 -8.19
C LEU A 272 0.00 -6.02 -8.78
N GLU A 273 0.22 -5.86 -10.10
CA GLU A 273 1.39 -6.37 -10.81
C GLU A 273 1.63 -7.88 -10.61
N VAL A 274 0.54 -8.66 -10.54
CA VAL A 274 0.63 -10.13 -10.40
C VAL A 274 1.19 -10.77 -11.67
N GLN A 275 1.81 -11.95 -11.51
CA GLN A 275 2.16 -12.80 -12.65
C GLN A 275 0.95 -13.65 -13.06
N PHE A 276 0.60 -13.66 -14.33
CA PHE A 276 -0.48 -14.52 -14.81
C PHE A 276 0.05 -15.92 -15.11
N ILE A 277 -0.78 -16.94 -14.91
CA ILE A 277 -0.43 -18.34 -15.20
C ILE A 277 -1.56 -18.95 -16.02
N ILE A 278 -1.28 -19.37 -17.26
CA ILE A 278 -2.26 -20.09 -18.08
C ILE A 278 -2.16 -21.59 -17.80
N THR A 279 -3.25 -22.21 -17.34
CA THR A 279 -3.34 -23.66 -17.06
C THR A 279 -4.39 -24.35 -17.94
N GLY A 280 -4.34 -25.67 -18.05
CA GLY A 280 -5.32 -26.45 -18.83
C GLY A 280 -4.93 -26.75 -20.28
N ALA A 281 -5.78 -27.50 -20.98
CA ALA A 281 -5.56 -27.94 -22.37
C ALA A 281 -5.93 -26.85 -23.39
N HIS A 282 -5.56 -27.05 -24.65
CA HIS A 282 -5.91 -26.10 -25.71
C HIS A 282 -7.38 -26.28 -26.16
N HIS A 283 -8.24 -25.33 -25.81
CA HIS A 283 -9.68 -25.39 -26.16
C HIS A 283 -10.08 -24.58 -27.41
N HIS A 284 -9.12 -23.92 -28.08
CA HIS A 284 -9.37 -23.06 -29.24
C HIS A 284 -8.55 -23.56 -30.46
N PRO A 285 -8.77 -24.80 -30.95
CA PRO A 285 -7.88 -25.50 -31.88
C PRO A 285 -7.64 -24.79 -33.22
N GLU A 286 -8.54 -23.90 -33.63
CA GLU A 286 -8.39 -23.09 -34.84
C GLU A 286 -7.38 -21.94 -34.70
N LYS A 287 -6.88 -21.68 -33.48
CA LYS A 287 -5.89 -20.65 -33.16
C LYS A 287 -4.65 -21.26 -32.52
N GLU A 288 -3.58 -20.50 -32.45
CA GLU A 288 -2.38 -20.91 -31.72
C GLU A 288 -2.57 -20.70 -30.21
N PHE A 289 -1.87 -21.50 -29.39
CA PHE A 289 -1.92 -21.39 -27.93
C PHE A 289 -1.43 -20.02 -27.42
N CYS A 290 -0.56 -19.32 -28.15
CA CYS A 290 -0.12 -17.97 -27.80
C CYS A 290 -1.27 -16.94 -27.80
N SER A 291 -2.42 -17.25 -28.42
CA SER A 291 -3.57 -16.33 -28.49
C SER A 291 -4.17 -15.95 -27.13
N TYR A 292 -4.09 -16.83 -26.12
CA TYR A 292 -4.50 -16.52 -24.75
C TYR A 292 -3.60 -15.44 -24.13
N LEU A 293 -2.29 -15.54 -24.36
CA LEU A 293 -1.31 -14.54 -23.91
C LEU A 293 -1.50 -13.21 -24.65
N GLN A 294 -1.66 -13.26 -25.97
CA GLN A 294 -1.95 -12.06 -26.78
C GLN A 294 -3.20 -11.33 -26.29
N TYR A 295 -4.22 -12.06 -25.83
CA TYR A 295 -5.41 -11.44 -25.26
C TYR A 295 -5.14 -10.75 -23.91
N LEU A 296 -4.29 -11.32 -23.04
CA LEU A 296 -3.85 -10.63 -21.81
C LEU A 296 -3.01 -9.39 -22.10
N GLU A 297 -2.12 -9.46 -23.10
CA GLU A 297 -1.37 -8.29 -23.56
C GLU A 297 -2.30 -7.21 -24.12
N TYR A 298 -3.32 -7.60 -24.90
CA TYR A 298 -4.36 -6.71 -25.38
C TYR A 298 -5.09 -6.02 -24.21
N LEU A 299 -5.51 -6.76 -23.18
CA LEU A 299 -6.14 -6.16 -22.01
C LEU A 299 -5.20 -5.19 -21.29
N SER A 300 -3.93 -5.55 -21.10
CA SER A 300 -2.93 -4.67 -20.48
C SER A 300 -2.72 -3.37 -21.24
N GLN A 301 -2.68 -3.43 -22.58
CA GLN A 301 -2.54 -2.25 -23.43
C GLN A 301 -3.79 -1.36 -23.44
N ASN A 302 -4.97 -1.93 -23.27
CA ASN A 302 -6.25 -1.21 -23.31
C ASN A 302 -6.77 -0.81 -21.91
N ARG A 303 -5.89 -0.78 -20.90
CA ARG A 303 -6.24 -0.25 -19.57
C ARG A 303 -6.15 1.28 -19.55
N PRO A 304 -6.89 1.98 -18.66
CA PRO A 304 -6.75 3.41 -18.49
C PRO A 304 -5.28 3.80 -18.23
N PRO A 305 -4.74 4.85 -18.88
CA PRO A 305 -3.39 5.32 -18.61
C PRO A 305 -3.29 5.86 -17.18
N PRO A 306 -2.12 5.75 -16.53
CA PRO A 306 -1.93 6.27 -15.19
C PRO A 306 -2.11 7.78 -15.16
N SER A 307 -2.79 8.28 -14.12
CA SER A 307 -2.91 9.71 -13.80
C SER A 307 -1.55 10.31 -13.41
N ALA A 308 -1.45 11.65 -13.36
CA ALA A 308 -0.24 12.34 -12.88
C ALA A 308 0.16 11.89 -11.46
N TYR A 309 -0.83 11.65 -10.60
CA TYR A 309 -0.64 11.12 -9.26
C TYR A 309 -0.07 9.70 -9.29
N GLU A 310 -0.62 8.79 -10.11
CA GLU A 310 -0.11 7.42 -10.25
C GLU A 310 1.29 7.38 -10.87
N LEU A 311 1.61 8.28 -11.80
CA LEU A 311 2.96 8.39 -12.36
C LEU A 311 3.98 8.86 -11.33
N PHE A 312 3.63 9.85 -10.50
CA PHE A 312 4.49 10.33 -9.42
C PHE A 312 4.66 9.27 -8.32
N ALA A 313 3.57 8.58 -7.96
CA ALA A 313 3.57 7.59 -6.88
C ALA A 313 4.20 6.24 -7.25
N LYS A 314 4.57 6.05 -8.52
CA LYS A 314 5.16 4.80 -9.01
C LYS A 314 6.46 4.48 -8.26
N GLY A 315 6.52 3.29 -7.68
CA GLY A 315 7.63 2.81 -6.85
C GLY A 315 7.42 3.04 -5.36
N TYR A 316 6.40 3.81 -4.95
CA TYR A 316 6.05 4.06 -3.55
C TYR A 316 4.87 3.20 -3.07
N GLU A 317 4.29 2.36 -3.92
CA GLU A 317 3.13 1.52 -3.59
C GLU A 317 3.41 0.60 -2.38
N ASP A 318 2.69 0.85 -1.28
CA ASP A 318 2.86 0.21 0.03
C ASP A 318 4.30 0.31 0.61
N TYR A 319 5.10 1.29 0.17
CA TYR A 319 6.41 1.58 0.75
C TYR A 319 6.25 2.42 2.02
N LEU A 320 6.67 1.86 3.16
CA LEU A 320 6.59 2.53 4.46
C LEU A 320 7.69 3.58 4.62
N GLN A 321 7.29 4.81 4.93
CA GLN A 321 8.18 5.93 5.19
C GLN A 321 7.91 6.51 6.57
N SER A 322 8.95 6.92 7.29
CA SER A 322 8.75 7.73 8.49
C SER A 322 8.15 9.08 8.11
N PRO A 323 7.10 9.56 8.80
CA PRO A 323 6.60 10.92 8.61
C PRO A 323 7.72 11.93 8.87
N LEU A 324 7.78 12.97 8.05
CA LEU A 324 8.75 14.05 8.21
C LEU A 324 8.49 14.80 9.53
N GLN A 325 9.53 15.40 10.11
CA GLN A 325 9.43 16.27 11.27
C GLN A 325 10.16 17.59 11.01
N PRO A 326 9.63 18.49 10.15
CA PRO A 326 10.35 19.69 9.70
C PRO A 326 10.68 20.69 10.81
N LEU A 327 9.98 20.64 11.95
CA LEU A 327 10.32 21.46 13.12
C LEU A 327 11.59 20.94 13.80
N MET A 328 11.63 19.65 14.12
CA MET A 328 12.75 19.00 14.81
C MET A 328 13.99 18.89 13.91
N ASP A 329 13.80 18.53 12.65
CA ASP A 329 14.88 18.28 11.70
C ASP A 329 14.96 19.37 10.63
N ASN A 330 16.15 19.62 10.10
CA ASN A 330 16.31 20.50 8.93
C ASN A 330 16.18 19.68 7.66
N LEU A 331 15.16 19.97 6.85
CA LEU A 331 14.92 19.24 5.61
C LEU A 331 16.05 19.46 4.60
N GLU A 332 16.29 18.44 3.79
CA GLU A 332 17.26 18.46 2.70
C GLU A 332 16.71 19.20 1.47
N SER A 333 17.60 19.73 0.62
CA SER A 333 17.21 20.48 -0.58
C SER A 333 16.29 19.70 -1.53
N GLN A 334 16.54 18.40 -1.70
CA GLN A 334 15.72 17.53 -2.55
C GLN A 334 14.31 17.33 -2.01
N THR A 335 14.13 17.33 -0.68
CA THR A 335 12.80 17.23 -0.06
C THR A 335 11.95 18.45 -0.42
N TYR A 336 12.53 19.66 -0.33
CA TYR A 336 11.85 20.88 -0.81
C TYR A 336 11.55 20.83 -2.31
N GLU A 337 12.49 20.34 -3.12
CA GLU A 337 12.28 20.21 -4.58
C GLU A 337 11.10 19.27 -4.91
N VAL A 338 10.91 18.20 -4.15
CA VAL A 338 9.76 17.31 -4.31
C VAL A 338 8.45 18.03 -3.95
N PHE A 339 8.42 18.81 -2.87
CA PHE A 339 7.25 19.62 -2.52
C PHE A 339 6.89 20.63 -3.61
N GLU A 340 7.91 21.28 -4.18
CA GLU A 340 7.76 22.31 -5.22
C GLU A 340 7.26 21.77 -6.56
N LYS A 341 7.35 20.46 -6.79
CA LYS A 341 6.83 19.82 -8.00
C LYS A 341 5.31 19.79 -8.06
N ASP A 342 4.60 20.00 -6.95
CA ASP A 342 3.14 20.00 -6.90
C ASP A 342 2.56 21.38 -7.31
N PRO A 343 2.01 21.53 -8.53
CA PRO A 343 1.48 22.82 -8.97
C PRO A 343 0.13 23.15 -8.32
N ILE A 344 -0.63 22.15 -7.89
CA ILE A 344 -1.99 22.31 -7.37
C ILE A 344 -1.94 22.94 -5.99
N LYS A 345 -1.01 22.49 -5.14
CA LYS A 345 -0.80 23.06 -3.81
C LYS A 345 -0.60 24.57 -3.86
N TYR A 346 0.41 25.05 -4.58
CA TYR A 346 0.76 26.47 -4.57
C TYR A 346 -0.23 27.36 -5.33
N SER A 347 -0.93 26.82 -6.33
CA SER A 347 -2.01 27.56 -7.00
C SER A 347 -3.22 27.77 -6.08
N GLN A 348 -3.59 26.78 -5.26
CA GLN A 348 -4.63 26.93 -4.25
C GLN A 348 -4.25 27.94 -3.17
N TYR A 349 -3.00 27.92 -2.68
CA TYR A 349 -2.50 28.96 -1.77
C TYR A 349 -2.54 30.35 -2.40
N GLN A 350 -2.09 30.50 -3.66
CA GLN A 350 -2.17 31.78 -4.38
C GLN A 350 -3.62 32.28 -4.45
N GLN A 351 -4.57 31.41 -4.77
CA GLN A 351 -5.98 31.77 -4.87
C GLN A 351 -6.57 32.17 -3.51
N ALA A 352 -6.17 31.49 -2.43
CA ALA A 352 -6.60 31.81 -1.07
C ALA A 352 -6.11 33.19 -0.64
N ILE A 353 -4.83 33.49 -0.89
CA ILE A 353 -4.22 34.79 -0.61
C ILE A 353 -4.89 35.87 -1.46
N TYR A 354 -5.10 35.62 -2.76
CA TYR A 354 -5.76 36.55 -3.67
C TYR A 354 -7.15 36.95 -3.17
N LYS A 355 -7.98 35.96 -2.80
CA LYS A 355 -9.33 36.21 -2.30
C LYS A 355 -9.29 36.99 -0.98
N CYS A 356 -8.41 36.59 -0.06
CA CYS A 356 -8.26 37.28 1.22
C CYS A 356 -7.80 38.75 1.05
N LEU A 357 -6.91 39.05 0.10
CA LEU A 357 -6.47 40.42 -0.15
C LEU A 357 -7.61 41.31 -0.67
N LEU A 358 -8.47 40.78 -1.54
CA LEU A 358 -9.64 41.51 -2.03
C LEU A 358 -10.67 41.76 -0.93
N ASP A 359 -10.94 40.76 -0.09
CA ASP A 359 -11.89 40.87 1.01
C ASP A 359 -11.42 41.86 2.09
N ARG A 360 -10.10 42.02 2.26
CA ARG A 360 -9.51 42.93 3.26
C ARG A 360 -9.28 44.36 2.78
N VAL A 361 -9.00 44.56 1.49
CA VAL A 361 -8.65 45.88 0.95
C VAL A 361 -9.67 46.29 -0.13
N PRO A 362 -10.62 47.19 0.19
CA PRO A 362 -11.57 47.68 -0.79
C PRO A 362 -10.87 48.49 -1.89
N ASP A 363 -11.51 48.63 -3.06
CA ASP A 363 -10.91 49.28 -4.23
C ASP A 363 -10.50 50.74 -3.96
N GLU A 364 -11.21 51.45 -3.08
CA GLU A 364 -10.90 52.82 -2.66
C GLU A 364 -9.52 52.95 -1.99
N GLU A 365 -9.07 51.89 -1.30
CA GLU A 365 -7.84 51.88 -0.49
C GLU A 365 -6.67 51.19 -1.21
N LYS A 366 -6.88 50.80 -2.46
CA LYS A 366 -5.96 49.99 -3.25
C LYS A 366 -4.51 50.49 -3.26
N GLU A 367 -4.31 51.80 -3.38
CA GLU A 367 -2.98 52.42 -3.50
C GLU A 367 -2.38 52.85 -2.15
N THR A 368 -3.19 52.92 -1.09
CA THR A 368 -2.77 53.46 0.21
C THR A 368 -2.61 52.38 1.28
N ASN A 369 -3.38 51.29 1.18
CA ASN A 369 -3.39 50.21 2.16
C ASN A 369 -2.40 49.11 1.76
N VAL A 370 -1.30 49.03 2.50
CA VAL A 370 -0.26 48.00 2.35
C VAL A 370 -0.49 46.91 3.39
N GLN A 371 -0.84 45.70 2.95
CA GLN A 371 -1.06 44.57 3.83
C GLN A 371 0.27 43.90 4.22
N VAL A 372 0.44 43.60 5.51
CA VAL A 372 1.63 42.89 6.02
C VAL A 372 1.36 41.38 5.96
N VAL A 373 2.15 40.67 5.14
CA VAL A 373 2.05 39.22 4.95
C VAL A 373 3.28 38.54 5.56
N MET A 374 3.06 37.63 6.51
CA MET A 374 4.12 36.81 7.09
C MET A 374 4.00 35.37 6.56
N VAL A 375 4.98 34.92 5.79
CA VAL A 375 5.11 33.52 5.38
C VAL A 375 5.92 32.79 6.44
N LEU A 376 5.27 31.90 7.21
CA LEU A 376 5.88 31.17 8.33
C LEU A 376 6.25 29.74 7.92
N GLY A 377 7.54 29.42 7.99
CA GLY A 377 8.08 28.20 7.37
C GLY A 377 8.22 28.39 5.86
N ALA A 378 8.97 29.41 5.44
CA ALA A 378 9.03 29.81 4.04
C ALA A 378 9.73 28.79 3.12
N GLY A 379 10.49 27.83 3.66
CA GLY A 379 11.24 26.84 2.89
C GLY A 379 12.19 27.51 1.90
N ARG A 380 12.13 27.10 0.63
CA ARG A 380 12.88 27.77 -0.47
C ARG A 380 12.10 28.87 -1.18
N GLY A 381 10.99 29.33 -0.59
CA GLY A 381 10.22 30.49 -1.05
C GLY A 381 9.02 30.27 -2.01
N PRO A 382 8.46 29.07 -2.26
CA PRO A 382 7.35 28.95 -3.21
C PRO A 382 6.09 29.71 -2.76
N LEU A 383 5.82 29.81 -1.45
CA LEU A 383 4.70 30.60 -0.90
C LEU A 383 4.97 32.12 -0.87
N VAL A 384 6.23 32.53 -0.79
CA VAL A 384 6.63 33.94 -1.00
C VAL A 384 6.27 34.34 -2.43
N ASN A 385 6.68 33.51 -3.39
CA ASN A 385 6.34 33.69 -4.80
C ASN A 385 4.82 33.64 -5.06
N ALA A 386 4.09 32.74 -4.41
CA ALA A 386 2.62 32.67 -4.50
C ALA A 386 1.96 33.94 -3.96
N SER A 387 2.42 34.46 -2.83
CA SER A 387 1.93 35.72 -2.24
C SER A 387 2.15 36.92 -3.17
N LEU A 388 3.35 37.03 -3.77
CA LEU A 388 3.66 38.09 -4.73
C LEU A 388 2.77 38.01 -5.98
N ARG A 389 2.54 36.80 -6.53
CA ARG A 389 1.62 36.61 -7.67
C ARG A 389 0.18 36.94 -7.30
N ALA A 390 -0.28 36.51 -6.12
CA ALA A 390 -1.62 36.82 -5.61
C ALA A 390 -1.84 38.33 -5.48
N ALA A 391 -0.88 39.06 -4.91
CA ALA A 391 -0.96 40.52 -4.78
C ALA A 391 -0.98 41.25 -6.13
N ARG A 392 -0.14 40.82 -7.09
CA ARG A 392 -0.17 41.36 -8.47
C ARG A 392 -1.53 41.09 -9.14
N GLN A 393 -2.07 39.88 -8.97
CA GLN A 393 -3.38 39.49 -9.51
C GLN A 393 -4.54 40.27 -8.86
N ALA A 394 -4.49 40.48 -7.54
CA ALA A 394 -5.45 41.28 -6.77
C ALA A 394 -5.28 42.79 -7.01
N ASN A 395 -4.14 43.19 -7.59
CA ASN A 395 -3.74 44.59 -7.72
C ASN A 395 -3.78 45.28 -6.35
N ARG A 396 -3.15 44.68 -5.33
CA ARG A 396 -3.05 45.18 -3.95
C ARG A 396 -1.59 45.23 -3.50
N HIS A 397 -1.25 46.19 -2.64
CA HIS A 397 0.12 46.33 -2.12
C HIS A 397 0.34 45.43 -0.91
N ILE A 398 1.46 44.71 -0.90
CA ILE A 398 1.87 43.86 0.22
C ILE A 398 3.32 44.09 0.60
N LYS A 399 3.61 43.93 1.89
CA LYS A 399 4.95 43.82 2.47
C LYS A 399 5.12 42.41 3.03
N ILE A 400 6.18 41.70 2.65
CA ILE A 400 6.36 40.28 3.01
C ILE A 400 7.50 40.11 4.02
N TYR A 401 7.24 39.28 5.03
CA TYR A 401 8.27 38.65 5.88
C TYR A 401 8.32 37.16 5.57
N ALA A 402 9.48 36.63 5.20
CA ALA A 402 9.72 35.20 4.96
C ALA A 402 10.48 34.61 6.14
N VAL A 403 9.76 34.01 7.09
CA VAL A 403 10.31 33.45 8.33
C VAL A 403 10.64 31.97 8.12
N GLU A 404 11.89 31.58 8.35
CA GLU A 404 12.37 30.20 8.21
C GLU A 404 13.42 29.90 9.27
N LYS A 405 13.32 28.73 9.92
CA LYS A 405 14.25 28.30 10.97
C LYS A 405 15.41 27.48 10.42
N ASN A 406 15.23 26.81 9.29
CA ASN A 406 16.28 26.00 8.65
C ASN A 406 17.32 26.92 8.00
N PRO A 407 18.54 27.04 8.55
CA PRO A 407 19.54 27.98 8.04
C PRO A 407 19.98 27.66 6.61
N ASN A 408 19.84 26.40 6.16
CA ASN A 408 20.19 26.01 4.79
C ASN A 408 19.16 26.53 3.78
N ALA A 409 17.88 26.52 4.14
CA ALA A 409 16.81 27.07 3.31
C ALA A 409 16.89 28.61 3.28
N VAL A 410 17.28 29.23 4.40
CA VAL A 410 17.54 30.67 4.50
C VAL A 410 18.58 31.14 3.48
N VAL A 411 19.67 30.39 3.25
CA VAL A 411 20.65 30.71 2.19
C VAL A 411 19.95 30.86 0.82
N THR A 412 19.01 29.97 0.52
CA THR A 412 18.24 30.04 -0.73
C THR A 412 17.34 31.28 -0.76
N LEU A 413 16.67 31.58 0.36
CA LEU A 413 15.78 32.74 0.49
C LEU A 413 16.54 34.06 0.36
N GLU A 414 17.72 34.20 0.98
CA GLU A 414 18.55 35.41 0.92
C GLU A 414 19.08 35.64 -0.51
N SER A 415 19.48 34.58 -1.23
CA SER A 415 19.83 34.68 -2.65
C SER A 415 18.65 35.16 -3.49
N TRP A 416 17.47 34.56 -3.32
CA TRP A 416 16.25 35.00 -4.02
C TRP A 416 15.85 36.43 -3.65
N GLN A 417 16.04 36.84 -2.40
CA GLN A 417 15.78 38.20 -1.96
C GLN A 417 16.70 39.20 -2.67
N TYR A 418 18.01 38.90 -2.74
CA TYR A 418 19.00 39.76 -3.37
C TYR A 418 18.82 39.85 -4.89
N GLU A 419 18.56 38.72 -5.54
CA GLU A 419 18.49 38.63 -7.01
C GLU A 419 17.13 39.06 -7.58
N GLU A 420 16.02 38.72 -6.91
CA GLU A 420 14.68 38.81 -7.51
C GLU A 420 13.68 39.63 -6.69
N TRP A 421 13.53 39.37 -5.38
CA TRP A 421 12.43 39.96 -4.60
C TRP A 421 12.71 41.39 -4.10
N GLY A 422 13.99 41.73 -3.90
CA GLY A 422 14.41 43.03 -3.39
C GLY A 422 13.83 43.38 -2.02
N SER A 423 13.62 44.67 -1.78
CA SER A 423 13.17 45.21 -0.48
C SER A 423 11.71 44.90 -0.13
N GLN A 424 10.92 44.34 -1.06
CA GLN A 424 9.54 43.96 -0.78
C GLN A 424 9.44 42.74 0.15
N VAL A 425 10.47 41.89 0.16
CA VAL A 425 10.57 40.70 1.02
C VAL A 425 11.69 40.90 2.04
N THR A 426 11.39 40.68 3.32
CA THR A 426 12.38 40.61 4.40
C THR A 426 12.53 39.16 4.83
N VAL A 427 13.72 38.57 4.63
CA VAL A 427 14.02 37.21 5.09
C VAL A 427 14.37 37.25 6.57
N VAL A 428 13.81 36.32 7.36
CA VAL A 428 14.01 36.22 8.81
C VAL A 428 14.43 34.80 9.15
N SER A 429 15.69 34.64 9.56
CA SER A 429 16.25 33.36 10.03
C SER A 429 15.90 33.15 11.50
N CYS A 430 14.72 32.60 11.77
CA CYS A 430 14.22 32.45 13.15
C CYS A 430 13.13 31.36 13.23
N ASP A 431 12.98 30.77 14.40
CA ASP A 431 11.77 30.02 14.75
C ASP A 431 10.62 31.00 14.96
N MET A 432 9.47 30.77 14.31
CA MET A 432 8.32 31.66 14.38
C MET A 432 7.76 31.85 15.80
N ARG A 433 8.03 30.89 16.71
CA ARG A 433 7.57 30.93 18.10
C ARG A 433 8.41 31.87 18.98
N GLU A 434 9.63 32.15 18.57
CA GLU A 434 10.59 33.00 19.29
C GLU A 434 10.75 34.37 18.64
N TRP A 435 10.18 34.57 17.44
CA TRP A 435 10.39 35.79 16.69
C TRP A 435 9.57 36.97 17.24
N GLU A 436 10.28 38.02 17.66
CA GLU A 436 9.70 39.31 18.00
C GLU A 436 9.52 40.15 16.73
N ALA A 437 8.32 40.08 16.14
CA ALA A 437 8.02 40.76 14.89
C ALA A 437 8.04 42.30 15.06
N PRO A 438 8.70 43.05 14.15
CA PRO A 438 8.80 44.51 14.25
C PRO A 438 7.46 45.23 13.98
N GLU A 439 6.51 44.54 13.36
CA GLU A 439 5.14 44.99 13.12
C GLU A 439 4.23 43.76 13.04
N LYS A 440 2.92 43.96 13.24
CA LYS A 440 1.95 42.86 13.20
C LYS A 440 1.47 42.55 11.78
N ALA A 441 1.23 41.27 11.50
CA ALA A 441 0.67 40.78 10.24
C ALA A 441 -0.83 41.06 10.09
N ASP A 442 -1.24 41.39 8.87
CA ASP A 442 -2.62 41.26 8.41
C ASP A 442 -2.95 39.82 8.01
N LEU A 443 -1.96 39.14 7.42
CA LEU A 443 -2.08 37.78 6.92
C LEU A 443 -0.86 36.95 7.34
N MET A 444 -1.10 35.81 7.97
CA MET A 444 -0.09 34.78 8.16
C MET A 444 -0.35 33.64 7.19
N VAL A 445 0.67 33.22 6.45
CA VAL A 445 0.58 32.12 5.47
C VAL A 445 1.57 31.05 5.88
N SER A 446 1.12 29.82 6.02
CA SER A 446 1.96 28.69 6.40
C SER A 446 1.54 27.42 5.68
N GLU A 447 2.49 26.51 5.50
CA GLU A 447 2.26 25.15 5.02
C GLU A 447 3.13 24.24 5.89
N LEU A 448 2.54 23.84 7.02
CA LEU A 448 3.17 23.07 8.10
C LEU A 448 2.36 21.79 8.35
N LEU A 449 1.66 21.31 7.32
CA LEU A 449 0.71 20.21 7.42
C LEU A 449 1.38 18.90 7.04
N GLY A 450 1.28 17.90 7.90
CA GLY A 450 1.61 16.54 7.55
C GLY A 450 0.41 15.78 6.98
N SER A 451 0.62 14.50 6.64
CA SER A 451 -0.43 13.61 6.12
C SER A 451 -1.61 13.36 7.09
N PHE A 452 -1.47 13.72 8.36
CA PHE A 452 -2.51 13.70 9.37
C PHE A 452 -2.83 15.10 9.89
N ALA A 453 -2.67 16.12 9.04
CA ALA A 453 -2.76 17.55 9.36
C ALA A 453 -1.74 18.01 10.40
N ASP A 454 -2.01 17.74 11.67
CA ASP A 454 -1.29 18.32 12.82
C ASP A 454 -0.01 17.55 13.23
N ASN A 455 0.33 16.47 12.51
CA ASN A 455 1.50 15.63 12.82
C ASN A 455 2.86 16.26 12.48
N GLU A 456 2.89 17.49 11.96
CA GLU A 456 4.09 18.33 11.81
C GLU A 456 4.06 19.57 12.71
N LEU A 457 3.19 19.55 13.73
CA LEU A 457 3.10 20.54 14.81
C LEU A 457 2.69 21.95 14.35
N SER A 458 1.91 22.03 13.27
CA SER A 458 1.25 23.27 12.86
C SER A 458 0.49 23.95 14.01
N PRO A 459 -0.26 23.25 14.90
CA PRO A 459 -0.94 23.93 16.00
C PRO A 459 0.00 24.69 16.92
N GLU A 460 1.07 24.04 17.39
CA GLU A 460 2.03 24.65 18.31
C GLU A 460 2.85 25.77 17.67
N CYS A 461 3.22 25.60 16.39
CA CYS A 461 3.93 26.62 15.62
C CYS A 461 3.09 27.89 15.46
N LEU A 462 1.83 27.75 15.02
CA LEU A 462 0.95 28.89 14.77
C LEU A 462 0.43 29.52 16.06
N ASP A 463 0.20 28.73 17.10
CA ASP A 463 -0.06 29.24 18.43
C ASP A 463 1.09 30.13 18.93
N GLY A 464 2.34 29.70 18.73
CA GLY A 464 3.51 30.48 19.14
C GLY A 464 3.76 31.73 18.31
N ALA A 465 3.23 31.82 17.09
CA ALA A 465 3.37 32.99 16.24
C ALA A 465 2.13 33.92 16.26
N GLN A 466 1.04 33.53 16.92
CA GLN A 466 -0.23 34.27 16.92
C GLN A 466 -0.12 35.68 17.51
N HIS A 467 0.84 35.96 18.40
CA HIS A 467 1.05 37.32 18.95
C HIS A 467 1.49 38.32 17.87
N CYS A 468 2.11 37.82 16.79
CA CYS A 468 2.49 38.61 15.62
C CYS A 468 1.30 38.97 14.72
N LEU A 469 0.12 38.40 14.92
CA LEU A 469 -1.07 38.71 14.12
C LEU A 469 -1.85 39.90 14.70
N LYS A 470 -2.39 40.76 13.83
CA LYS A 470 -3.33 41.83 14.22
C LYS A 470 -4.65 41.22 14.71
N GLU A 471 -5.36 41.98 15.54
CA GLU A 471 -6.77 41.69 15.81
C GLU A 471 -7.56 41.78 14.49
N GLY A 472 -8.35 40.75 14.18
CA GLY A 472 -9.01 40.61 12.88
C GLY A 472 -8.07 40.23 11.71
N GLY A 473 -6.81 39.91 11.98
CA GLY A 473 -5.90 39.30 11.00
C GLY A 473 -6.33 37.87 10.64
N VAL A 474 -5.86 37.39 9.49
CA VAL A 474 -6.23 36.07 8.95
C VAL A 474 -5.02 35.14 8.97
N SER A 475 -5.25 33.87 9.31
CA SER A 475 -4.30 32.78 9.09
C SER A 475 -4.73 31.95 7.87
N ILE A 476 -3.78 31.60 7.02
CA ILE A 476 -3.94 30.64 5.93
C ILE A 476 -2.93 29.51 6.16
N PRO A 477 -3.37 28.27 6.46
CA PRO A 477 -4.77 27.81 6.50
C PRO A 477 -5.57 28.38 7.68
N CYS A 478 -6.87 28.54 7.47
CA CYS A 478 -7.84 28.94 8.50
C CYS A 478 -8.15 27.78 9.46
N ASP A 479 -8.27 26.57 8.93
CA ASP A 479 -8.52 25.36 9.71
C ASP A 479 -8.08 24.11 8.96
N TYR A 480 -7.95 23.03 9.71
CA TYR A 480 -7.72 21.70 9.16
C TYR A 480 -8.28 20.63 10.09
N THR A 481 -8.65 19.52 9.48
CA THR A 481 -9.24 18.35 10.15
C THR A 481 -8.57 17.08 9.65
N SER A 482 -8.08 16.26 10.58
CA SER A 482 -7.59 14.91 10.29
C SER A 482 -8.74 13.90 10.20
N PHE A 483 -8.57 12.84 9.42
CA PHE A 483 -9.58 11.79 9.23
C PHE A 483 -8.96 10.41 9.39
N LEU A 484 -9.71 9.45 9.94
CA LEU A 484 -9.29 8.05 10.08
C LEU A 484 -10.28 7.12 9.38
N GLY A 485 -9.76 6.09 8.70
CA GLY A 485 -10.55 4.99 8.15
C GLY A 485 -9.92 3.63 8.47
N PRO A 486 -10.66 2.64 8.98
CA PRO A 486 -10.12 1.31 9.26
C PRO A 486 -9.75 0.58 7.98
N ILE A 487 -8.60 -0.10 7.98
CA ILE A 487 -8.13 -0.86 6.80
C ILE A 487 -7.75 -2.30 7.12
N SER A 488 -7.93 -3.16 6.11
CA SER A 488 -7.36 -4.52 6.07
C SER A 488 -6.24 -4.57 5.04
N SER A 489 -5.05 -4.98 5.47
CA SER A 489 -3.92 -5.31 4.59
C SER A 489 -2.95 -6.23 5.31
N SER A 490 -3.04 -7.53 5.03
CA SER A 490 -2.05 -8.52 5.48
C SER A 490 -0.66 -8.19 4.93
N LYS A 491 -0.58 -7.58 3.74
CA LYS A 491 0.67 -7.07 3.15
C LYS A 491 1.30 -6.01 4.06
N LEU A 492 0.60 -4.90 4.34
CA LEU A 492 1.15 -3.80 5.13
C LEU A 492 1.46 -4.22 6.57
N TYR A 493 0.61 -5.08 7.17
CA TYR A 493 0.91 -5.65 8.49
C TYR A 493 2.28 -6.35 8.51
N ASN A 494 2.60 -7.12 7.47
CA ASN A 494 3.89 -7.77 7.33
C ASN A 494 5.03 -6.79 7.02
N GLU A 495 4.79 -5.74 6.24
CA GLU A 495 5.79 -4.68 6.01
C GLU A 495 6.14 -3.97 7.32
N VAL A 496 5.16 -3.66 8.17
CA VAL A 496 5.41 -3.11 9.51
C VAL A 496 6.17 -4.12 10.36
N ARG A 497 5.76 -5.40 10.36
CA ARG A 497 6.39 -6.45 11.16
C ARG A 497 7.90 -6.60 10.88
N VAL A 498 8.35 -6.39 9.63
CA VAL A 498 9.77 -6.49 9.27
C VAL A 498 10.59 -5.25 9.62
N CYS A 499 9.95 -4.14 10.00
CA CYS A 499 10.62 -2.93 10.49
C CYS A 499 11.18 -3.07 11.91
N ARG A 500 11.14 -4.26 12.52
CA ARG A 500 11.75 -4.51 13.83
C ARG A 500 13.25 -4.20 13.80
N GLU A 501 13.65 -3.25 14.64
CA GLU A 501 15.05 -2.86 14.80
C GLU A 501 15.72 -3.54 15.99
N LYS A 502 17.04 -3.62 15.97
CA LYS A 502 17.83 -4.00 17.14
C LYS A 502 17.85 -2.83 18.12
N ASP A 503 18.02 -3.12 19.41
CA ASP A 503 18.20 -2.13 20.47
C ASP A 503 16.99 -1.21 20.77
N ARG A 504 15.81 -1.55 20.25
CA ARG A 504 14.51 -0.93 20.56
C ARG A 504 13.52 -1.98 21.06
N ASP A 505 12.38 -1.54 21.60
CA ASP A 505 11.27 -2.44 21.92
C ASP A 505 10.91 -3.28 20.66
N PRO A 506 10.81 -4.62 20.77
CA PRO A 506 10.61 -5.51 19.62
C PRO A 506 9.30 -5.31 18.87
N GLU A 507 8.37 -4.54 19.43
CA GLU A 507 7.08 -4.19 18.84
C GLU A 507 6.91 -2.68 18.61
N ALA A 508 7.95 -1.87 18.80
CA ALA A 508 7.91 -0.41 18.63
C ALA A 508 7.39 0.01 17.24
N GLN A 509 7.69 -0.77 16.20
CA GLN A 509 7.23 -0.55 14.83
C GLN A 509 5.70 -0.55 14.69
N PHE A 510 4.97 -1.21 15.59
CA PHE A 510 3.50 -1.15 15.61
C PHE A 510 2.95 0.03 16.43
N GLU A 511 3.82 0.82 17.05
CA GLU A 511 3.48 1.95 17.92
C GLU A 511 4.01 3.26 17.32
N MET A 512 4.15 3.32 16.00
CA MET A 512 4.48 4.54 15.26
C MET A 512 3.71 4.63 13.94
N PRO A 513 3.38 5.84 13.48
CA PRO A 513 2.75 6.03 12.19
C PRO A 513 3.74 5.97 11.03
N TYR A 514 3.25 5.62 9.84
CA TYR A 514 4.02 5.60 8.59
C TYR A 514 3.32 6.39 7.51
N VAL A 515 4.04 7.26 6.79
CA VAL A 515 3.56 7.77 5.50
C VAL A 515 3.69 6.65 4.48
N VAL A 516 2.61 6.35 3.75
CA VAL A 516 2.58 5.24 2.80
C VAL A 516 1.55 5.48 1.70
N ARG A 517 1.95 5.26 0.45
CA ARG A 517 1.00 5.19 -0.67
C ARG A 517 0.25 3.86 -0.61
N LEU A 518 -0.85 3.83 0.15
CA LEU A 518 -1.71 2.66 0.31
C LEU A 518 -2.21 2.14 -1.05
N HIS A 519 -1.85 0.91 -1.40
CA HIS A 519 -2.13 0.32 -2.72
C HIS A 519 -2.82 -1.03 -2.62
N ASN A 520 -2.20 -2.02 -1.97
CA ASN A 520 -2.82 -3.31 -1.71
C ASN A 520 -3.47 -3.34 -0.33
N PHE A 521 -4.70 -2.82 -0.25
CA PHE A 521 -5.49 -2.78 0.98
C PHE A 521 -6.99 -2.78 0.68
N HIS A 522 -7.79 -2.99 1.72
CA HIS A 522 -9.23 -2.82 1.72
C HIS A 522 -9.60 -1.75 2.75
N GLN A 523 -10.26 -0.67 2.32
CA GLN A 523 -10.87 0.30 3.23
C GLN A 523 -12.21 -0.24 3.73
N LEU A 524 -12.32 -0.47 5.04
CA LEU A 524 -13.44 -1.21 5.63
C LEU A 524 -14.66 -0.34 5.94
N ALA A 525 -14.45 0.97 6.09
CA ALA A 525 -15.49 1.96 6.28
C ALA A 525 -15.04 3.35 5.75
N PRO A 526 -15.97 4.26 5.41
CA PRO A 526 -15.63 5.63 5.04
C PRO A 526 -14.85 6.36 6.14
N PRO A 527 -13.90 7.26 5.80
CA PRO A 527 -13.12 7.96 6.80
C PRO A 527 -13.99 8.92 7.62
N GLN A 528 -13.76 8.98 8.93
CA GLN A 528 -14.43 9.89 9.85
C GLN A 528 -13.45 10.92 10.41
N ALA A 529 -13.94 12.14 10.65
CA ALA A 529 -13.14 13.23 11.21
C ALA A 529 -12.63 12.89 12.62
N CYS A 530 -11.36 13.17 12.89
CA CYS A 530 -10.67 12.87 14.15
C CYS A 530 -10.41 14.15 14.94
N PHE A 531 -9.37 14.92 14.59
CA PHE A 531 -9.01 16.16 15.28
C PHE A 531 -9.10 17.36 14.35
N SER A 532 -9.56 18.50 14.89
CA SER A 532 -9.65 19.76 14.16
C SER A 532 -8.93 20.88 14.92
N PHE A 533 -8.31 21.78 14.17
CA PHE A 533 -7.64 22.97 14.68
C PHE A 533 -8.01 24.18 13.81
N ARG A 534 -8.06 25.35 14.43
CA ARG A 534 -8.44 26.61 13.78
C ARG A 534 -7.44 27.70 14.13
N HIS A 535 -7.11 28.52 13.15
CA HIS A 535 -6.12 29.59 13.22
C HIS A 535 -6.71 30.93 12.73
N PRO A 536 -6.56 32.03 13.48
CA PRO A 536 -6.01 32.09 14.84
C PRO A 536 -6.87 31.31 15.84
N ASN A 537 -6.22 30.75 16.85
CA ASN A 537 -6.86 30.03 17.94
C ASN A 537 -7.54 31.04 18.88
N PRO A 538 -8.89 31.04 19.00
CA PRO A 538 -9.60 32.02 19.80
C PRO A 538 -9.51 31.76 21.31
N ASP A 539 -9.04 30.57 21.72
CA ASP A 539 -9.05 30.16 23.11
C ASP A 539 -7.96 30.85 23.93
N SER A 540 -8.33 31.32 25.12
CA SER A 540 -7.39 31.97 26.05
C SER A 540 -6.34 31.01 26.63
N VAL A 541 -6.70 29.74 26.78
CA VAL A 541 -5.80 28.66 27.21
C VAL A 541 -5.57 27.76 26.01
N LYS A 542 -4.35 27.78 25.50
CA LYS A 542 -3.94 26.97 24.35
C LYS A 542 -3.65 25.54 24.82
N ASP A 543 -4.67 24.70 24.79
CA ASP A 543 -4.52 23.25 24.95
C ASP A 543 -4.72 22.56 23.60
N ASN A 544 -3.65 22.00 23.05
CA ASN A 544 -3.67 21.26 21.80
C ASN A 544 -3.80 19.74 22.01
N ASN A 545 -3.99 19.27 23.25
CA ASN A 545 -4.30 17.86 23.50
C ASN A 545 -5.73 17.55 23.06
N ARG A 546 -5.94 16.34 22.54
CA ARG A 546 -7.24 15.89 22.03
C ARG A 546 -7.50 14.46 22.45
N TYR A 547 -8.78 14.13 22.60
CA TYR A 547 -9.26 12.76 22.73
C TYR A 547 -10.52 12.63 21.87
N GLN A 548 -10.57 11.58 21.04
CA GLN A 548 -11.72 11.28 20.22
C GLN A 548 -11.99 9.78 20.21
N THR A 549 -13.27 9.41 20.15
CA THR A 549 -13.70 8.04 19.87
C THR A 549 -14.47 8.03 18.56
N LEU A 550 -14.11 7.11 17.66
CA LEU A 550 -14.76 6.93 16.36
C LEU A 550 -15.36 5.54 16.25
N ASP A 551 -16.52 5.43 15.60
CA ASP A 551 -17.29 4.20 15.47
C ASP A 551 -17.57 3.90 14.00
N PHE A 552 -16.95 2.85 13.46
CA PHE A 552 -17.04 2.46 12.06
C PHE A 552 -17.92 1.20 11.90
N PRO A 553 -19.09 1.28 11.26
CA PRO A 553 -19.83 0.09 10.84
C PRO A 553 -19.06 -0.65 9.75
N VAL A 554 -19.00 -1.98 9.84
CA VAL A 554 -18.32 -2.82 8.86
C VAL A 554 -19.30 -3.86 8.32
N ASP A 555 -19.53 -3.84 7.01
CA ASP A 555 -20.54 -4.70 6.36
C ASP A 555 -19.94 -5.98 5.76
N VAL A 556 -18.66 -6.26 6.03
CA VAL A 556 -17.92 -7.40 5.47
C VAL A 556 -17.17 -8.15 6.55
N ASN A 557 -17.03 -9.48 6.39
CA ASN A 557 -16.08 -10.24 7.20
C ASN A 557 -14.66 -9.81 6.81
N THR A 558 -13.78 -9.59 7.78
CA THR A 558 -12.45 -9.06 7.50
C THR A 558 -11.48 -9.25 8.67
N VAL A 559 -10.26 -8.74 8.49
CA VAL A 559 -9.24 -8.62 9.53
C VAL A 559 -8.74 -7.18 9.55
N LEU A 560 -8.96 -6.47 10.65
CA LEU A 560 -8.42 -5.14 10.87
C LEU A 560 -6.91 -5.25 11.10
N HIS A 561 -6.14 -4.41 10.39
CA HIS A 561 -4.68 -4.33 10.52
C HIS A 561 -4.19 -2.93 10.95
N GLY A 562 -5.06 -1.92 10.92
CA GLY A 562 -4.77 -0.57 11.38
C GLY A 562 -5.71 0.46 10.76
N PHE A 563 -5.30 1.73 10.82
CA PHE A 563 -6.11 2.86 10.35
C PHE A 563 -5.32 3.70 9.34
N ALA A 564 -5.93 4.00 8.20
CA ALA A 564 -5.45 5.00 7.28
C ALA A 564 -5.86 6.39 7.78
N GLY A 565 -4.90 7.32 7.81
CA GLY A 565 -5.10 8.71 8.17
C GLY A 565 -4.97 9.63 6.96
N TYR A 566 -5.83 10.64 6.93
CA TYR A 566 -5.91 11.66 5.88
C TYR A 566 -6.12 13.04 6.51
N PHE A 567 -6.19 14.09 5.70
CA PHE A 567 -6.66 15.39 6.15
C PHE A 567 -7.41 16.17 5.08
N GLU A 568 -8.15 17.17 5.55
CA GLU A 568 -8.71 18.29 4.79
C GLU A 568 -8.29 19.60 5.46
N THR A 569 -8.06 20.65 4.68
CA THR A 569 -7.78 22.00 5.19
C THR A 569 -8.55 23.04 4.40
N THR A 570 -9.10 24.00 5.14
CA THR A 570 -9.65 25.23 4.57
C THR A 570 -8.54 26.27 4.53
N LEU A 571 -8.08 26.61 3.34
CA LEU A 571 -7.08 27.66 3.17
C LEU A 571 -7.70 29.02 3.47
N TYR A 572 -8.77 29.37 2.74
CA TYR A 572 -9.56 30.58 2.96
C TYR A 572 -10.92 30.50 2.24
N GLY A 573 -12.02 30.78 2.94
CA GLY A 573 -13.36 30.71 2.35
C GLY A 573 -13.71 29.32 1.81
N ASP A 574 -13.92 29.22 0.50
CA ASP A 574 -14.25 27.98 -0.22
C ASP A 574 -13.02 27.25 -0.79
N ILE A 575 -11.82 27.77 -0.57
CA ILE A 575 -10.59 27.25 -1.16
C ILE A 575 -9.97 26.25 -0.18
N THR A 576 -9.92 24.98 -0.59
CA THR A 576 -9.48 23.86 0.25
C THR A 576 -8.37 23.04 -0.38
N LEU A 577 -7.69 22.25 0.44
CA LEU A 577 -6.86 21.12 0.03
C LEU A 577 -7.32 19.86 0.78
N SER A 578 -7.25 18.70 0.12
CA SER A 578 -7.65 17.43 0.72
C SER A 578 -6.86 16.27 0.13
N ILE A 579 -6.46 15.34 1.00
CA ILE A 579 -6.00 14.00 0.61
C ILE A 579 -6.99 12.89 0.99
N ARG A 580 -8.15 13.26 1.54
CA ARG A 580 -9.22 12.31 1.81
C ARG A 580 -9.73 11.76 0.47
N PRO A 581 -9.85 10.43 0.29
CA PRO A 581 -10.14 9.83 -1.03
C PRO A 581 -11.39 10.39 -1.72
N GLU A 582 -12.46 10.67 -0.99
CA GLU A 582 -13.73 11.14 -1.57
C GLU A 582 -13.69 12.60 -2.04
N THR A 583 -12.80 13.41 -1.48
CA THR A 583 -12.69 14.86 -1.72
C THR A 583 -11.29 15.27 -2.20
N HIS A 584 -10.46 14.29 -2.60
CA HIS A 584 -9.06 14.48 -2.90
C HIS A 584 -8.85 15.59 -3.94
N SER A 585 -7.97 16.55 -3.64
CA SER A 585 -7.64 17.64 -4.56
C SER A 585 -7.10 17.07 -5.88
N PRO A 586 -7.75 17.32 -7.03
CA PRO A 586 -7.36 16.68 -8.29
C PRO A 586 -5.92 17.04 -8.70
N GLY A 587 -5.09 16.03 -8.94
CA GLY A 587 -3.71 16.22 -9.41
C GLY A 587 -2.71 16.63 -8.34
N MET A 588 -3.12 16.78 -7.09
CA MET A 588 -2.21 17.02 -5.95
C MET A 588 -1.52 15.72 -5.56
N PHE A 589 -0.21 15.75 -5.31
CA PHE A 589 0.58 14.56 -4.94
C PHE A 589 1.59 14.82 -3.81
N SER A 590 1.53 16.00 -3.18
CA SER A 590 2.40 16.40 -2.08
C SER A 590 2.35 15.47 -0.86
N TRP A 591 1.22 14.82 -0.59
CA TRP A 591 1.05 13.95 0.57
C TRP A 591 0.48 12.59 0.18
N PHE A 592 1.13 11.53 0.67
CA PHE A 592 0.50 10.22 0.78
C PHE A 592 -0.25 10.08 2.11
N PRO A 593 -1.22 9.15 2.22
CA PRO A 593 -1.87 8.84 3.49
C PRO A 593 -0.86 8.45 4.58
N ILE A 594 -1.26 8.60 5.83
CA ILE A 594 -0.55 8.03 6.98
C ILE A 594 -1.19 6.70 7.38
N PHE A 595 -0.44 5.80 7.99
CA PHE A 595 -0.93 4.50 8.48
C PHE A 595 -0.57 4.32 9.95
N PHE A 596 -1.59 4.09 10.79
CA PHE A 596 -1.47 3.75 12.20
C PHE A 596 -1.72 2.24 12.38
N PRO A 597 -0.67 1.42 12.53
CA PRO A 597 -0.82 -0.02 12.65
C PRO A 597 -1.38 -0.43 14.03
N ILE A 598 -1.87 -1.67 14.13
CA ILE A 598 -2.13 -2.32 15.41
C ILE A 598 -1.27 -3.57 15.55
N LYS A 599 -0.83 -3.87 16.78
CA LYS A 599 0.07 -5.00 17.08
C LYS A 599 -0.50 -6.36 16.70
N GLN A 600 -1.78 -6.58 17.01
CA GLN A 600 -2.45 -7.85 16.79
C GLN A 600 -3.58 -7.65 15.77
N PRO A 601 -3.57 -8.36 14.63
CA PRO A 601 -4.68 -8.34 13.68
C PRO A 601 -5.98 -8.76 14.37
N MET A 602 -7.09 -8.09 14.07
CA MET A 602 -8.37 -8.38 14.71
C MET A 602 -9.39 -8.87 13.70
N SER A 603 -9.96 -10.04 13.94
CA SER A 603 -11.11 -10.49 13.15
C SER A 603 -12.31 -9.59 13.45
N VAL A 604 -13.01 -9.20 12.37
CA VAL A 604 -14.24 -8.41 12.43
C VAL A 604 -15.24 -9.10 11.52
N GLN A 605 -16.43 -9.37 12.04
CA GLN A 605 -17.53 -9.99 11.30
C GLN A 605 -18.40 -8.93 10.64
N ALA A 606 -19.07 -9.30 9.55
CA ALA A 606 -20.05 -8.43 8.90
C ALA A 606 -21.17 -8.02 9.89
N GLY A 607 -21.48 -6.74 9.94
CA GLY A 607 -22.44 -6.14 10.88
C GLY A 607 -21.84 -5.67 12.20
N GLU A 608 -20.58 -6.00 12.50
CA GLU A 608 -19.89 -5.49 13.68
C GLU A 608 -19.45 -4.02 13.51
N ARG A 609 -19.04 -3.41 14.63
CA ARG A 609 -18.54 -2.04 14.68
C ARG A 609 -17.12 -2.01 15.22
N ILE A 610 -16.24 -1.39 14.47
CA ILE A 610 -14.89 -1.06 14.94
C ILE A 610 -14.97 0.27 15.68
N ARG A 611 -14.73 0.25 17.00
CA ARG A 611 -14.60 1.46 17.80
C ARG A 611 -13.14 1.71 18.09
N VAL A 612 -12.62 2.89 17.77
CA VAL A 612 -11.24 3.29 18.07
C VAL A 612 -11.24 4.54 18.94
N ALA A 613 -10.36 4.55 19.92
CA ALA A 613 -10.03 5.69 20.76
C ALA A 613 -8.67 6.23 20.33
N PHE A 614 -8.59 7.54 20.11
CA PHE A 614 -7.39 8.23 19.63
C PHE A 614 -7.11 9.44 20.53
N TRP A 615 -5.84 9.61 20.89
CA TRP A 615 -5.38 10.72 21.69
C TRP A 615 -4.26 11.47 20.98
N ARG A 616 -4.27 12.79 21.11
CA ARG A 616 -3.13 13.66 20.86
C ARG A 616 -2.65 14.15 22.21
N CYS A 617 -1.42 13.83 22.54
CA CYS A 617 -0.81 14.08 23.83
C CYS A 617 0.43 14.96 23.68
N SER A 618 0.76 15.72 24.72
CA SER A 618 1.93 16.60 24.69
C SER A 618 2.56 16.79 26.07
N ASN A 619 3.81 17.23 26.05
CA ASN A 619 4.50 17.87 27.16
C ASN A 619 5.30 19.06 26.60
N SER A 620 6.11 19.72 27.43
CA SER A 620 6.88 20.90 27.01
C SER A 620 7.96 20.65 25.95
N LYS A 621 8.26 19.39 25.61
CA LYS A 621 9.33 19.01 24.68
C LYS A 621 8.86 18.21 23.48
N LYS A 622 7.72 17.51 23.59
CA LYS A 622 7.26 16.51 22.63
C LYS A 622 5.75 16.48 22.52
N VAL A 623 5.27 16.16 21.33
CA VAL A 623 3.88 15.78 21.02
C VAL A 623 3.88 14.34 20.52
N TRP A 624 2.83 13.57 20.78
CA TRP A 624 2.66 12.21 20.26
C TRP A 624 1.19 11.83 20.14
N TYR A 625 0.94 10.71 19.46
CA TYR A 625 -0.38 10.09 19.40
C TYR A 625 -0.39 8.79 20.18
N GLU A 626 -1.52 8.50 20.83
CA GLU A 626 -1.84 7.18 21.38
C GLU A 626 -3.13 6.68 20.73
N TRP A 627 -3.26 5.37 20.55
CA TRP A 627 -4.50 4.80 20.00
C TRP A 627 -4.80 3.39 20.51
N ALA A 628 -6.09 3.08 20.58
CA ALA A 628 -6.58 1.77 20.98
C ALA A 628 -7.88 1.41 20.28
N VAL A 629 -8.01 0.17 19.82
CA VAL A 629 -9.29 -0.41 19.42
C VAL A 629 -10.04 -0.82 20.69
N VAL A 630 -11.32 -0.47 20.79
CA VAL A 630 -12.20 -0.72 21.95
C VAL A 630 -13.27 -1.77 21.62
N SER A 631 -13.64 -1.89 20.34
CA SER A 631 -14.63 -2.86 19.83
C SER A 631 -14.21 -3.30 18.43
N PRO A 632 -14.44 -4.56 18.00
CA PRO A 632 -15.15 -5.64 18.73
C PRO A 632 -14.33 -6.31 19.83
N MET A 633 -13.00 -6.15 19.83
CA MET A 633 -12.09 -6.59 20.89
C MET A 633 -11.15 -5.45 21.27
N CYS A 634 -10.77 -5.37 22.55
CA CYS A 634 -9.82 -4.36 23.00
C CYS A 634 -8.40 -4.67 22.51
N SER A 635 -7.73 -3.67 21.95
CA SER A 635 -6.27 -3.71 21.78
C SER A 635 -5.58 -3.21 23.06
N VAL A 636 -4.26 -3.35 23.10
CA VAL A 636 -3.44 -2.50 23.98
C VAL A 636 -3.54 -1.03 23.55
N ILE A 637 -3.22 -0.11 24.46
CA ILE A 637 -2.91 1.27 24.07
C ILE A 637 -1.56 1.25 23.36
N HIS A 638 -1.52 1.75 22.14
CA HIS A 638 -0.31 1.88 21.34
C HIS A 638 0.37 3.21 21.64
N ASN A 639 1.71 3.18 21.69
CA ASN A 639 2.58 4.33 21.96
C ASN A 639 2.30 5.06 23.30
N PRO A 640 2.04 4.36 24.42
CA PRO A 640 1.75 5.02 25.69
C PRO A 640 2.92 5.91 26.10
N THR A 641 2.62 7.16 26.47
CA THR A 641 3.61 8.19 26.85
C THR A 641 4.65 8.48 25.75
N GLY A 642 4.34 8.19 24.48
CA GLY A 642 5.25 8.43 23.36
C GLY A 642 6.48 7.52 23.37
N ARG A 643 6.41 6.34 24.00
CA ARG A 643 7.59 5.47 24.19
C ARG A 643 8.24 4.96 22.90
N SER A 644 7.48 4.91 21.81
CA SER A 644 7.96 4.42 20.50
C SER A 644 8.01 5.52 19.46
N TYR A 645 7.15 6.53 19.56
CA TYR A 645 7.12 7.65 18.64
C TYR A 645 6.77 8.97 19.34
N THR A 646 7.57 9.99 19.08
CA THR A 646 7.30 11.38 19.47
C THR A 646 7.67 12.32 18.32
N ILE A 647 7.03 13.48 18.29
CA ILE A 647 7.31 14.59 17.39
C ILE A 647 7.97 15.70 18.22
N GLY A 648 9.15 16.17 17.80
CA GLY A 648 9.92 17.18 18.52
C GLY A 648 9.35 18.60 18.43
N LEU A 649 9.08 19.22 19.58
CA LEU A 649 8.83 20.67 19.68
C LEU A 649 10.13 21.46 19.56
#